data_AF-A0A5P2B5F7-F1
#
_entry.id   AF-A0A5P2B5F7-F1
#
_cell.length_a   1.000
_cell.length_b   1.000
_cell.length_c   1.000
_cell.angle_alpha   90.00
_cell.angle_beta   90.00
_cell.angle_gamma   90.00
#
_symmetry.space_group_name_H-M   'P 1'
#
loop_
_entity.id
_entity.type
_entity.pdbx_description
1 polymer ?
#
loop_
_entity_poly.entity_id
_entity_poly.type
_entity_poly.pdbx_seq_one_letter_code
_entity_poly.pdbx_strand_id
1 'polypeptide(L)'
;MAIPGNLLSATTSEVDPNTSGWTSKLNCTISKGTGGRVGDGCLIVKSVAAGEVQARTVSSYPVTAGTVYQCFADAAGTVPERIGIRWLSATGSEISVTWSLVTTAAYSGWHRVGVAGMAPAGATQAQLLLSSTPGAGLINHFWENLYLGLPIRTTGNLFGFGTESSEIDASGWTAEVNASVSRQVPIALWAVDNYLGGAHTIAVTATGAGNASAVSVDRPSVTPGTDYLAYAYLNPPTLAADCWLELRFYDSNGNQISASRGTLVSPPPGSGWYRQRASGIAPVNAATCSVAAGVNGASAGQVLRLESVVVMVAPSAQAGTVLPYADTAFEQGVAGWTRPSGVAVIARSTPWGQASYDGSYSMSVTSATATASVVRSARFATPGGVGTSYRAQILASLGAGSWTVNLKVRWYDASNLDLGTTGGTSYSFPGAGWYAMTTDASVPATATQGAIELTLTAGATNSAMYVDWVALWQTLPLTAVAAVDETASITLTLRELPVGQSISVYRVGVDGVRTLVRGPSGLLDKEPITSDLMIVEDYEAPLGAALYYRIELWPDGATTPSTRTSDTVTITAGDPNWAWLKDPGAPQRNRRFLISRPPEWQRPIEQSVYRVKGRRNAVVLSGVRGGLEGDLALWTQTDEERAGLHWLLDSGNVLLWQAAPGMGVADMYVTVAQATEARVGGTAMEPWRAWTLPLTETDMPVTTGLGGSAGRTWQDVLAEFDTWAGLLTTYASWEGVLLDRRLG
;
A
#
# COMPACT_ATOMS: atom_id res chain seq x y z
N MET A 1 19.00 -0.08 -2.59
CA MET A 1 17.71 0.15 -1.91
C MET A 1 17.28 -1.17 -1.30
N ALA A 2 17.01 -1.21 0.00
CA ALA A 2 16.64 -2.47 0.65
C ALA A 2 15.29 -2.99 0.10
N ILE A 3 15.26 -4.27 -0.28
CA ILE A 3 14.02 -4.96 -0.66
C ILE A 3 13.20 -5.20 0.61
N PRO A 4 11.93 -4.76 0.70
CA PRO A 4 11.09 -4.99 1.86
C PRO A 4 10.95 -6.49 2.18
N GLY A 5 11.03 -6.86 3.46
CA GLY A 5 10.86 -8.26 3.91
C GLY A 5 12.03 -9.20 3.59
N ASN A 6 13.12 -8.69 3.04
CA ASN A 6 14.27 -9.51 2.65
C ASN A 6 15.07 -9.97 3.88
N LEU A 7 15.27 -11.28 4.01
CA LEU A 7 16.10 -11.87 5.06
C LEU A 7 17.59 -11.68 4.78
N LEU A 8 17.96 -11.40 3.53
CA LEU A 8 19.35 -11.16 3.14
C LEU A 8 19.83 -9.79 3.62
N SER A 9 21.08 -9.70 4.06
CA SER A 9 21.72 -8.40 4.30
C SER A 9 21.86 -7.61 3.00
N ALA A 10 21.92 -6.28 3.09
CA ALA A 10 22.15 -5.41 1.92
C ALA A 10 23.38 -5.86 1.11
N THR A 11 24.50 -6.19 1.75
CA THR A 11 25.69 -6.70 1.05
C THR A 11 25.47 -8.03 0.33
N THR A 12 24.59 -8.88 0.82
CA THR A 12 24.29 -10.15 0.15
C THR A 12 23.30 -9.96 -1.01
N SER A 13 22.30 -9.11 -0.81
CA SER A 13 21.21 -8.83 -1.77
C SER A 13 21.68 -7.97 -2.95
N GLU A 14 22.45 -6.91 -2.67
CA GLU A 14 22.94 -5.94 -3.66
C GLU A 14 24.35 -6.30 -4.16
N VAL A 15 25.05 -7.22 -3.49
CA VAL A 15 26.45 -7.59 -3.82
C VAL A 15 27.41 -6.39 -3.75
N ASP A 16 27.16 -5.51 -2.78
CA ASP A 16 27.95 -4.29 -2.54
C ASP A 16 28.23 -4.10 -1.03
N PRO A 17 29.47 -3.82 -0.59
CA PRO A 17 30.67 -3.52 -1.38
C PRO A 17 31.38 -4.74 -2.00
N ASN A 18 30.99 -5.97 -1.67
CA ASN A 18 31.75 -7.19 -2.01
C ASN A 18 30.87 -8.45 -2.04
N THR A 19 31.49 -9.63 -2.24
CA THR A 19 30.82 -10.94 -2.33
C THR A 19 30.83 -11.74 -1.01
N SER A 20 31.04 -11.12 0.16
CA SER A 20 31.19 -11.84 1.43
C SER A 20 29.95 -12.62 1.85
N GLY A 21 28.77 -12.29 1.29
CA GLY A 21 27.53 -13.04 1.49
C GLY A 21 27.44 -14.35 0.70
N TRP A 22 28.41 -14.66 -0.17
CA TRP A 22 28.34 -15.73 -1.16
C TRP A 22 29.50 -16.72 -1.10
N THR A 23 29.23 -17.99 -1.38
CA THR A 23 30.23 -19.05 -1.48
C THR A 23 29.91 -20.05 -2.58
N SER A 24 30.95 -20.66 -3.17
CA SER A 24 30.81 -21.70 -4.18
C SER A 24 30.27 -22.97 -3.52
N LYS A 25 29.25 -23.57 -4.15
CA LYS A 25 28.73 -24.90 -3.77
C LYS A 25 29.21 -25.98 -4.73
N LEU A 26 29.21 -25.69 -6.04
CA LEU A 26 29.56 -26.65 -7.08
C LEU A 26 30.16 -25.96 -8.32
N ASN A 27 31.26 -26.51 -8.84
CA ASN A 27 31.85 -26.22 -10.16
C ASN A 27 32.00 -24.72 -10.52
N CYS A 28 32.15 -23.83 -9.54
CA CYS A 28 32.30 -22.40 -9.81
C CYS A 28 33.30 -21.70 -8.92
N THR A 29 33.74 -20.56 -9.42
CA THR A 29 34.42 -19.52 -8.65
C THR A 29 33.52 -18.30 -8.58
N ILE A 30 33.67 -17.50 -7.52
CA ILE A 30 32.85 -16.31 -7.27
C ILE A 30 33.75 -15.08 -7.25
N SER A 31 33.27 -13.99 -7.86
CA SER A 31 33.93 -12.68 -7.81
C SER A 31 32.90 -11.56 -7.93
N LYS A 32 33.26 -10.34 -7.50
CA LYS A 32 32.42 -9.15 -7.71
C LYS A 32 32.58 -8.67 -9.16
N GLY A 33 31.47 -8.39 -9.83
CA GLY A 33 31.40 -7.67 -11.10
C GLY A 33 30.93 -6.23 -10.93
N THR A 34 30.77 -5.53 -12.05
CA THR A 34 30.26 -4.16 -12.14
C THR A 34 28.98 -4.12 -12.99
N GLY A 35 28.25 -3.00 -12.96
CA GLY A 35 27.06 -2.80 -13.80
C GLY A 35 25.78 -3.43 -13.26
N GLY A 36 25.66 -3.49 -11.93
CA GLY A 36 24.41 -3.79 -11.26
C GLY A 36 23.30 -2.76 -11.55
N ARG A 37 22.07 -3.10 -11.17
CA ARG A 37 20.83 -2.36 -11.31
C ARG A 37 20.50 -1.54 -10.07
N VAL A 38 20.87 -2.02 -8.88
CA VAL A 38 20.60 -1.34 -7.60
C VAL A 38 21.85 -0.59 -7.13
N GLY A 39 23.01 -1.19 -7.34
CA GLY A 39 24.32 -0.59 -7.10
C GLY A 39 25.28 -0.87 -8.26
N ASP A 40 26.56 -0.52 -8.09
CA ASP A 40 27.57 -0.87 -9.10
C ASP A 40 27.89 -2.37 -9.08
N GLY A 41 27.80 -3.02 -7.91
CA GLY A 41 28.16 -4.42 -7.74
C GLY A 41 27.20 -5.42 -8.36
N CYS A 42 27.74 -6.54 -8.84
CA CYS A 42 26.97 -7.76 -9.11
C CYS A 42 27.80 -9.02 -8.77
N LEU A 43 27.15 -10.15 -8.59
CA LEU A 43 27.80 -11.43 -8.32
C LEU A 43 28.15 -12.14 -9.63
N ILE A 44 29.43 -12.36 -9.88
CA ILE A 44 29.91 -13.23 -10.96
C ILE A 44 30.03 -14.65 -10.43
N VAL A 45 29.25 -15.57 -10.99
CA VAL A 45 29.39 -17.01 -10.83
C VAL A 45 30.04 -17.56 -12.10
N LYS A 46 31.32 -17.93 -12.02
CA LYS A 46 32.12 -18.38 -13.17
C LYS A 46 32.34 -19.89 -13.12
N SER A 47 31.98 -20.61 -14.19
CA SER A 47 32.20 -22.06 -14.27
C SER A 47 33.68 -22.43 -14.25
N VAL A 48 34.02 -23.56 -13.62
CA VAL A 48 35.38 -24.13 -13.65
C VAL A 48 35.52 -25.14 -14.79
N ALA A 49 34.48 -25.94 -15.04
CA ALA A 49 34.38 -26.88 -16.14
C ALA A 49 32.95 -26.89 -16.72
N ALA A 50 32.74 -27.65 -17.79
CA ALA A 50 31.41 -27.94 -18.31
C ALA A 50 30.55 -28.67 -17.25
N GLY A 51 29.26 -28.36 -17.21
CA GLY A 51 28.30 -28.95 -16.25
C GLY A 51 27.66 -27.92 -15.32
N GLU A 52 26.80 -28.40 -14.43
CA GLU A 52 26.05 -27.51 -13.52
C GLU A 52 27.00 -26.75 -12.58
N VAL A 53 26.77 -25.44 -12.46
CA VAL A 53 27.42 -24.57 -11.49
C VAL A 53 26.44 -24.20 -10.40
N GLN A 54 26.89 -24.10 -9.16
CA GLN A 54 26.06 -23.64 -8.05
C GLN A 54 26.80 -22.71 -7.11
N ALA A 55 26.21 -21.55 -6.82
CA ALA A 55 26.63 -20.63 -5.78
C ALA A 55 25.51 -20.49 -4.74
N ARG A 56 25.87 -20.30 -3.47
CA ARG A 56 24.89 -20.15 -2.38
C ARG A 56 25.28 -19.03 -1.44
N THR A 57 24.30 -18.59 -0.67
CA THR A 57 24.54 -17.73 0.49
C THR A 57 25.42 -18.43 1.54
N VAL A 58 26.29 -17.66 2.21
CA VAL A 58 27.15 -18.15 3.31
C VAL A 58 26.30 -18.43 4.54
N SER A 59 25.50 -17.44 4.94
CA SER A 59 24.57 -17.56 6.07
C SER A 59 23.37 -18.43 5.71
N SER A 60 22.79 -19.07 6.73
CA SER A 60 21.45 -19.66 6.65
C SER A 60 20.47 -18.76 7.38
N TYR A 61 19.24 -18.67 6.87
CA TYR A 61 18.21 -17.78 7.39
C TYR A 61 17.10 -18.59 8.05
N PRO A 62 16.55 -18.14 9.20
CA PRO A 62 15.51 -18.89 9.90
C PRO A 62 14.26 -19.00 9.04
N VAL A 63 13.65 -20.19 9.04
CA VAL A 63 12.37 -20.46 8.37
C VAL A 63 11.49 -21.36 9.22
N THR A 64 10.17 -21.25 9.02
CA THR A 64 9.17 -22.07 9.70
C THR A 64 8.63 -23.13 8.74
N ALA A 65 8.70 -24.41 9.13
CA ALA A 65 8.13 -25.49 8.35
C ALA A 65 6.63 -25.28 8.09
N GLY A 66 6.18 -25.55 6.85
CA GLY A 66 4.80 -25.29 6.41
C GLY A 66 4.55 -23.86 5.91
N THR A 67 5.48 -22.93 6.10
CA THR A 67 5.36 -21.56 5.55
C THR A 67 5.95 -21.49 4.14
N VAL A 68 5.28 -20.78 3.24
CA VAL A 68 5.80 -20.49 1.90
C VAL A 68 6.85 -19.39 1.98
N TYR A 69 7.99 -19.60 1.33
CA TYR A 69 9.00 -18.59 1.09
C TYR A 69 9.21 -18.41 -0.41
N GLN A 70 9.64 -17.22 -0.80
CA GLN A 70 9.99 -16.84 -2.16
C GLN A 70 11.47 -16.47 -2.23
N CYS A 71 12.13 -16.85 -3.32
CA CYS A 71 13.38 -16.23 -3.72
C CYS A 71 13.32 -15.76 -5.17
N PHE A 72 13.99 -14.65 -5.45
CA PHE A 72 14.21 -14.18 -6.81
C PHE A 72 15.54 -13.45 -6.90
N ALA A 73 16.00 -13.25 -8.14
CA ALA A 73 17.15 -12.44 -8.49
C ALA A 73 16.98 -11.87 -9.89
N ASP A 74 17.69 -10.79 -10.19
CA ASP A 74 17.93 -10.37 -11.55
C ASP A 74 19.24 -11.05 -12.04
N ALA A 75 19.16 -11.71 -13.19
CA ALA A 75 20.24 -12.50 -13.78
C ALA A 75 20.61 -12.00 -15.18
N ALA A 76 21.84 -12.27 -15.59
CA ALA A 76 22.30 -12.07 -16.96
C ALA A 76 23.40 -13.09 -17.30
N GLY A 77 23.44 -13.54 -18.56
CA GLY A 77 24.50 -14.45 -19.01
C GLY A 77 24.28 -15.03 -20.40
N THR A 78 25.08 -16.04 -20.73
CA THR A 78 25.07 -16.68 -22.06
C THR A 78 24.54 -18.11 -22.04
N VAL A 79 24.10 -18.63 -20.90
CA VAL A 79 23.39 -19.91 -20.81
C VAL A 79 22.11 -19.76 -19.97
N PRO A 80 21.10 -20.61 -20.16
CA PRO A 80 19.92 -20.58 -19.29
C PRO A 80 20.28 -20.90 -17.83
N GLU A 81 19.55 -20.28 -16.91
CA GLU A 81 19.77 -20.30 -15.48
C GLU A 81 18.50 -20.66 -14.70
N ARG A 82 18.69 -20.97 -13.41
CA ARG A 82 17.62 -21.22 -12.44
C ARG A 82 18.06 -20.80 -11.04
N ILE A 83 17.09 -20.55 -10.17
CA ILE A 83 17.30 -20.22 -8.76
C ILE A 83 16.57 -21.22 -7.88
N GLY A 84 17.00 -21.38 -6.63
CA GLY A 84 16.33 -22.27 -5.69
C GLY A 84 16.42 -21.84 -4.24
N ILE A 85 15.52 -22.41 -3.44
CA ILE A 85 15.51 -22.34 -1.98
C ILE A 85 16.01 -23.67 -1.46
N ARG A 86 17.20 -23.67 -0.85
CA ARG A 86 17.81 -24.83 -0.22
C ARG A 86 17.34 -24.93 1.22
N TRP A 87 16.57 -25.96 1.55
CA TRP A 87 16.00 -26.17 2.87
C TRP A 87 16.94 -26.97 3.76
N LEU A 88 17.10 -26.51 5.00
CA LEU A 88 18.06 -27.04 5.95
C LEU A 88 17.41 -27.39 7.30
N SER A 89 17.88 -28.49 7.89
CA SER A 89 17.57 -28.85 9.27
C SER A 89 18.26 -27.89 10.26
N ALA A 90 17.92 -28.01 11.54
CA ALA A 90 18.55 -27.24 12.62
C ALA A 90 20.08 -27.50 12.73
N THR A 91 20.55 -28.62 12.20
CA THR A 91 21.97 -28.99 12.15
C THR A 91 22.66 -28.53 10.85
N GLY A 92 21.96 -27.83 9.96
CA GLY A 92 22.50 -27.36 8.67
C GLY A 92 22.53 -28.41 7.56
N SER A 93 21.90 -29.57 7.74
CA SER A 93 21.83 -30.64 6.72
C SER A 93 20.80 -30.31 5.65
N GLU A 94 21.12 -30.53 4.37
CA GLU A 94 20.17 -30.36 3.25
C GLU A 94 19.03 -31.36 3.36
N ILE A 95 17.80 -30.84 3.42
CA ILE A 95 16.58 -31.65 3.38
C ILE A 95 16.16 -31.81 1.92
N SER A 96 16.02 -30.69 1.22
CA SER A 96 15.65 -30.63 -0.19
C SER A 96 15.98 -29.26 -0.78
N VAL A 97 15.75 -29.10 -2.08
CA VAL A 97 15.81 -27.81 -2.77
C VAL A 97 14.53 -27.61 -3.56
N THR A 98 13.85 -26.47 -3.35
CA THR A 98 12.81 -26.00 -4.27
C THR A 98 13.48 -25.26 -5.40
N TRP A 99 13.40 -25.80 -6.62
CA TRP A 99 14.01 -25.20 -7.82
C TRP A 99 12.98 -24.44 -8.66
N SER A 100 13.40 -23.31 -9.22
CA SER A 100 12.73 -22.70 -10.34
C SER A 100 12.80 -23.60 -11.57
N LEU A 101 11.87 -23.38 -12.50
CA LEU A 101 12.08 -23.80 -13.89
C LEU A 101 13.31 -23.07 -14.46
N VAL A 102 13.94 -23.68 -15.45
CA VAL A 102 15.06 -23.06 -16.19
C VAL A 102 14.49 -21.98 -17.11
N THR A 103 15.20 -20.86 -17.24
CA THR A 103 14.85 -19.80 -18.19
C THR A 103 14.69 -20.37 -19.60
N THR A 104 13.71 -19.87 -20.34
CA THR A 104 13.38 -20.40 -21.68
C THR A 104 14.47 -20.14 -22.73
N ALA A 105 15.34 -19.17 -22.48
CA ALA A 105 16.50 -18.85 -23.30
C ALA A 105 17.57 -18.19 -22.42
N ALA A 106 18.82 -18.17 -22.90
CA ALA A 106 19.86 -17.34 -22.33
C ALA A 106 19.67 -15.88 -22.75
N TYR A 107 20.02 -14.93 -21.88
CA TYR A 107 19.96 -13.51 -22.21
C TYR A 107 21.06 -12.71 -21.50
N SER A 108 21.79 -11.91 -22.27
CA SER A 108 22.91 -11.11 -21.76
C SER A 108 22.48 -9.81 -21.07
N GLY A 109 21.22 -9.40 -21.23
CA GLY A 109 20.63 -8.33 -20.44
C GLY A 109 20.07 -8.85 -19.13
N TRP A 110 19.92 -7.95 -18.15
CA TRP A 110 19.25 -8.27 -16.90
C TRP A 110 17.82 -8.74 -17.12
N HIS A 111 17.42 -9.83 -16.48
CA HIS A 111 16.06 -10.36 -16.49
C HIS A 111 15.78 -11.10 -15.16
N ARG A 112 14.51 -11.32 -14.83
CA ARG A 112 14.16 -11.92 -13.53
C ARG A 112 14.12 -13.45 -13.56
N VAL A 113 14.64 -14.06 -12.50
CA VAL A 113 14.56 -15.51 -12.21
C VAL A 113 14.09 -15.70 -10.77
N GLY A 114 13.16 -16.61 -10.52
CA GLY A 114 12.46 -16.72 -9.24
C GLY A 114 11.85 -18.09 -9.01
N VAL A 115 11.54 -18.39 -7.75
CA VAL A 115 10.68 -19.51 -7.33
C VAL A 115 10.12 -19.25 -5.94
N ALA A 116 8.99 -19.87 -5.63
CA ALA A 116 8.49 -19.98 -4.27
C ALA A 116 8.18 -21.44 -3.91
N GLY A 117 8.21 -21.73 -2.61
CA GLY A 117 7.84 -23.05 -2.11
C GLY A 117 7.63 -23.07 -0.61
N MET A 118 6.81 -24.02 -0.18
CA MET A 118 6.58 -24.31 1.23
C MET A 118 7.81 -24.98 1.84
N ALA A 119 8.27 -24.46 2.99
CA ALA A 119 9.35 -25.07 3.76
C ALA A 119 8.93 -26.48 4.21
N PRO A 120 9.69 -27.54 3.86
CA PRO A 120 9.32 -28.90 4.18
C PRO A 120 9.39 -29.18 5.69
N ALA A 121 8.75 -30.26 6.14
CA ALA A 121 8.83 -30.69 7.53
C ALA A 121 10.29 -30.86 7.99
N GLY A 122 10.61 -30.29 9.16
CA GLY A 122 11.96 -30.30 9.73
C GLY A 122 12.89 -29.20 9.21
N ALA A 123 12.46 -28.40 8.23
CA ALA A 123 13.19 -27.19 7.84
C ALA A 123 13.09 -26.13 8.94
N THR A 124 14.25 -25.64 9.37
CA THR A 124 14.37 -24.51 10.31
C THR A 124 15.24 -23.40 9.75
N GLN A 125 15.92 -23.69 8.64
CA GLN A 125 16.85 -22.80 7.98
C GLN A 125 16.70 -22.91 6.45
N ALA A 126 16.99 -21.82 5.74
CA ALA A 126 17.04 -21.79 4.28
C ALA A 126 18.26 -21.03 3.76
N GLN A 127 18.69 -21.38 2.56
CA GLN A 127 19.71 -20.66 1.80
C GLN A 127 19.22 -20.40 0.38
N LEU A 128 19.55 -19.23 -0.17
CA LEU A 128 19.39 -18.96 -1.59
C LEU A 128 20.48 -19.71 -2.38
N LEU A 129 20.07 -20.36 -3.47
CA LEU A 129 20.92 -21.15 -4.35
C LEU A 129 20.78 -20.69 -5.81
N LEU A 130 21.89 -20.35 -6.45
CA LEU A 130 21.99 -19.92 -7.85
C LEU A 130 22.52 -21.06 -8.69
N SER A 131 21.99 -21.29 -9.89
CA SER A 131 22.44 -22.38 -10.76
C SER A 131 22.33 -22.04 -12.25
N SER A 132 23.27 -22.55 -13.03
CA SER A 132 23.20 -22.62 -14.50
C SER A 132 24.01 -23.83 -14.99
N THR A 133 23.90 -24.19 -16.28
CA THR A 133 24.63 -25.34 -16.85
C THR A 133 25.46 -24.94 -18.07
N PRO A 134 26.64 -24.35 -17.87
CA PRO A 134 27.53 -24.00 -18.96
C PRO A 134 28.12 -25.20 -19.69
N GLY A 135 28.30 -25.07 -21.01
CA GLY A 135 28.93 -26.10 -21.85
C GLY A 135 30.47 -26.17 -21.74
N ALA A 136 31.10 -25.26 -20.99
CA ALA A 136 32.55 -25.19 -20.80
C ALA A 136 32.90 -24.48 -19.47
N GLY A 137 34.18 -24.52 -19.10
CA GLY A 137 34.73 -23.67 -18.03
C GLY A 137 34.84 -22.21 -18.47
N LEU A 138 35.06 -21.33 -17.49
CA LEU A 138 35.26 -19.88 -17.65
C LEU A 138 34.05 -19.11 -18.21
N ILE A 139 32.85 -19.69 -18.13
CA ILE A 139 31.60 -19.01 -18.52
C ILE A 139 31.07 -18.24 -17.31
N ASN A 140 30.85 -16.93 -17.50
CA ASN A 140 30.33 -16.04 -16.47
C ASN A 140 28.80 -16.01 -16.48
N HIS A 141 28.22 -16.05 -15.29
CA HIS A 141 26.84 -15.66 -15.01
C HIS A 141 26.82 -14.53 -13.99
N PHE A 142 25.93 -13.58 -14.17
CA PHE A 142 25.81 -12.39 -13.34
C PHE A 142 24.49 -12.43 -12.58
N TRP A 143 24.52 -12.06 -11.30
CA TRP A 143 23.34 -12.07 -10.42
C TRP A 143 23.36 -10.86 -9.50
N GLU A 144 22.19 -10.30 -9.23
CA GLU A 144 22.01 -9.17 -8.31
C GLU A 144 20.54 -9.07 -7.88
N ASN A 145 20.20 -8.06 -7.07
CA ASN A 145 18.84 -7.75 -6.63
C ASN A 145 18.17 -8.99 -6.01
N LEU A 146 18.92 -9.67 -5.14
CA LEU A 146 18.57 -10.98 -4.65
C LEU A 146 17.63 -10.88 -3.45
N TYR A 147 16.62 -11.74 -3.44
CA TYR A 147 15.61 -11.81 -2.40
C TYR A 147 15.49 -13.23 -1.84
N LEU A 148 15.37 -13.34 -0.52
CA LEU A 148 14.87 -14.52 0.17
C LEU A 148 14.01 -14.05 1.33
N GLY A 149 12.73 -14.43 1.33
CA GLY A 149 11.80 -14.01 2.38
C GLY A 149 10.41 -14.58 2.16
N LEU A 150 9.43 -14.02 2.86
CA LEU A 150 8.03 -14.36 2.63
C LEU A 150 7.58 -13.85 1.24
N PRO A 151 6.55 -14.45 0.61
CA PRO A 151 6.05 -13.95 -0.67
C PRO A 151 5.67 -12.47 -0.58
N ILE A 152 6.18 -11.67 -1.52
CA ILE A 152 5.75 -10.27 -1.68
C ILE A 152 4.46 -10.28 -2.50
N ARG A 153 3.39 -9.70 -1.97
CA ARG A 153 2.06 -9.72 -2.56
C ARG A 153 1.51 -8.32 -2.76
N THR A 154 0.57 -8.20 -3.68
CA THR A 154 -0.23 -6.99 -3.85
C THR A 154 -1.15 -6.85 -2.64
N THR A 155 -1.00 -5.76 -1.88
CA THR A 155 -1.86 -5.45 -0.74
C THR A 155 -3.33 -5.38 -1.16
N GLY A 156 -4.21 -6.05 -0.41
CA GLY A 156 -5.65 -6.07 -0.68
C GLY A 156 -6.06 -6.99 -1.83
N ASN A 157 -5.14 -7.75 -2.42
CA ASN A 157 -5.48 -8.82 -3.35
C ASN A 157 -6.28 -9.91 -2.61
N LEU A 158 -7.37 -10.33 -3.23
CA LEU A 158 -8.23 -11.39 -2.71
C LEU A 158 -7.66 -12.78 -3.00
N PHE A 159 -6.80 -12.91 -4.01
CA PHE A 159 -6.19 -14.17 -4.36
C PHE A 159 -5.03 -14.55 -3.43
N GLY A 160 -4.87 -15.85 -3.21
CA GLY A 160 -3.66 -16.39 -2.61
C GLY A 160 -2.43 -16.21 -3.52
N PHE A 161 -1.23 -16.28 -2.95
CA PHE A 161 0.01 -16.04 -3.69
C PHE A 161 0.18 -16.96 -4.91
N GLY A 162 -0.23 -18.23 -4.82
CA GLY A 162 -0.10 -19.19 -5.92
C GLY A 162 -1.04 -18.93 -7.11
N THR A 163 -2.08 -18.11 -6.93
CA THR A 163 -2.94 -17.64 -8.02
C THR A 163 -2.47 -16.28 -8.53
N GLU A 164 -2.05 -15.39 -7.62
CA GLU A 164 -1.48 -14.08 -7.96
C GLU A 164 -0.21 -14.20 -8.80
N SER A 165 0.68 -15.10 -8.38
CA SER A 165 1.96 -15.32 -9.01
C SER A 165 2.22 -16.79 -9.29
N SER A 166 2.85 -17.05 -10.42
CA SER A 166 3.10 -18.39 -10.95
C SER A 166 4.32 -19.08 -10.32
N GLU A 167 4.85 -18.53 -9.22
CA GLU A 167 6.13 -18.92 -8.62
C GLU A 167 6.10 -20.24 -7.85
N ILE A 168 4.92 -20.69 -7.43
CA ILE A 168 4.73 -22.00 -6.77
C ILE A 168 4.49 -23.08 -7.82
N ASP A 169 3.35 -22.98 -8.53
CA ASP A 169 2.88 -23.92 -9.55
C ASP A 169 1.77 -23.29 -10.44
N ALA A 170 1.13 -24.09 -11.29
CA ALA A 170 0.05 -23.65 -12.17
C ALA A 170 -1.35 -24.01 -11.63
N SER A 171 -1.44 -24.55 -10.41
CA SER A 171 -2.68 -25.12 -9.86
C SER A 171 -3.78 -24.10 -9.63
N GLY A 172 -3.42 -22.82 -9.50
CA GLY A 172 -4.36 -21.69 -9.45
C GLY A 172 -5.17 -21.48 -10.73
N TRP A 173 -4.86 -22.21 -11.82
CA TRP A 173 -5.45 -22.00 -13.15
C TRP A 173 -5.87 -23.30 -13.82
N THR A 174 -6.96 -23.24 -14.58
CA THR A 174 -7.43 -24.35 -15.43
C THR A 174 -7.77 -23.88 -16.83
N ALA A 175 -7.60 -24.76 -17.80
CA ALA A 175 -8.02 -24.50 -19.18
C ALA A 175 -9.55 -24.47 -19.26
N GLU A 176 -10.09 -23.49 -20.00
CA GLU A 176 -11.53 -23.34 -20.17
C GLU A 176 -11.95 -23.69 -21.60
N VAL A 177 -11.38 -22.99 -22.60
CA VAL A 177 -11.70 -23.21 -24.01
C VAL A 177 -10.40 -23.41 -24.79
N ASN A 178 -10.28 -24.53 -25.52
CA ASN A 178 -9.24 -24.77 -26.53
C ASN A 178 -7.81 -24.34 -26.09
N ALA A 179 -7.47 -24.64 -24.84
CA ALA A 179 -6.20 -24.23 -24.25
C ALA A 179 -5.57 -25.34 -23.42
N SER A 180 -4.26 -25.25 -23.23
CA SER A 180 -3.55 -25.90 -22.14
C SER A 180 -2.91 -24.83 -21.24
N VAL A 181 -2.79 -25.14 -19.95
CA VAL A 181 -2.23 -24.24 -18.93
C VAL A 181 -0.94 -24.86 -18.40
N SER A 182 0.12 -24.07 -18.36
CA SER A 182 1.43 -24.50 -17.86
C SER A 182 2.21 -23.31 -17.31
N ARG A 183 3.34 -23.56 -16.63
CA ARG A 183 4.30 -22.53 -16.25
C ARG A 183 5.40 -22.36 -17.29
N GLN A 184 5.85 -21.13 -17.47
CA GLN A 184 7.04 -20.78 -18.25
C GLN A 184 7.87 -19.74 -17.51
N VAL A 185 9.16 -19.66 -17.85
CA VAL A 185 10.10 -18.62 -17.38
C VAL A 185 10.61 -17.86 -18.59
N PRO A 186 9.80 -16.97 -19.18
CA PRO A 186 10.24 -16.13 -20.27
C PRO A 186 11.34 -15.17 -19.80
N ILE A 187 12.14 -14.67 -20.74
CA ILE A 187 13.03 -13.55 -20.46
C ILE A 187 12.17 -12.29 -20.28
N ALA A 188 11.87 -11.97 -19.01
CA ALA A 188 11.08 -10.81 -18.63
C ALA A 188 11.94 -9.75 -17.94
N LEU A 189 11.81 -8.52 -18.43
CA LEU A 189 12.44 -7.33 -17.86
C LEU A 189 11.42 -6.54 -17.06
N TRP A 190 11.58 -6.55 -15.75
CA TRP A 190 10.85 -5.68 -14.83
C TRP A 190 11.70 -4.49 -14.43
N ALA A 191 11.07 -3.40 -14.02
CA ALA A 191 11.77 -2.35 -13.27
C ALA A 191 12.47 -2.97 -12.04
N VAL A 192 13.62 -2.42 -11.66
CA VAL A 192 14.48 -3.01 -10.62
C VAL A 192 13.75 -3.13 -9.27
N ASP A 193 12.84 -2.20 -9.01
CA ASP A 193 12.03 -2.03 -7.82
C ASP A 193 10.62 -2.66 -7.92
N ASN A 194 10.25 -3.24 -9.06
CA ASN A 194 8.97 -3.94 -9.20
C ASN A 194 9.05 -5.36 -8.62
N TYR A 195 8.95 -5.50 -7.29
CA TYR A 195 9.04 -6.81 -6.63
C TYR A 195 7.76 -7.67 -6.70
N LEU A 196 6.67 -7.11 -7.23
CA LEU A 196 5.40 -7.82 -7.44
C LEU A 196 5.37 -8.59 -8.77
N GLY A 197 6.32 -8.30 -9.67
CA GLY A 197 6.49 -9.04 -10.92
C GLY A 197 7.31 -10.33 -10.72
N GLY A 198 6.70 -11.46 -11.03
CA GLY A 198 7.35 -12.78 -11.01
C GLY A 198 8.32 -13.01 -12.17
N ALA A 199 9.17 -14.02 -12.00
CA ALA A 199 9.94 -14.67 -13.06
C ALA A 199 9.13 -15.71 -13.82
N HIS A 200 8.30 -16.47 -13.12
CA HIS A 200 7.41 -17.45 -13.75
C HIS A 200 6.16 -16.75 -14.24
N THR A 201 5.51 -17.36 -15.21
CA THR A 201 4.29 -16.85 -15.82
C THR A 201 3.38 -18.01 -16.14
N ILE A 202 2.06 -17.80 -16.08
CA ILE A 202 1.08 -18.75 -16.59
C ILE A 202 1.06 -18.63 -18.11
N ALA A 203 1.28 -19.75 -18.80
CA ALA A 203 1.20 -19.87 -20.25
C ALA A 203 -0.13 -20.54 -20.65
N VAL A 204 -1.00 -19.76 -21.29
CA VAL A 204 -2.24 -20.23 -21.92
C VAL A 204 -1.95 -20.52 -23.39
N THR A 205 -1.80 -21.79 -23.73
CA THR A 205 -1.41 -22.24 -25.08
C THR A 205 -2.62 -22.73 -25.85
N ALA A 206 -2.92 -22.13 -27.00
CA ALA A 206 -4.02 -22.56 -27.85
C ALA A 206 -3.77 -23.97 -28.40
N THR A 207 -4.68 -24.92 -28.15
CA THR A 207 -4.54 -26.32 -28.60
C THR A 207 -4.97 -26.53 -30.06
N GLY A 208 -5.68 -25.57 -30.63
CA GLY A 208 -6.24 -25.56 -31.97
C GLY A 208 -6.55 -24.13 -32.42
N ALA A 209 -6.97 -23.95 -33.67
CA ALA A 209 -7.38 -22.64 -34.16
C ALA A 209 -8.75 -22.23 -33.57
N GLY A 210 -8.87 -20.99 -33.09
CA GLY A 210 -10.10 -20.46 -32.48
C GLY A 210 -9.83 -19.69 -31.20
N ASN A 211 -10.89 -19.42 -30.43
CA ASN A 211 -10.73 -18.77 -29.12
C ASN A 211 -10.02 -19.70 -28.14
N ALA A 212 -9.09 -19.19 -27.36
CA ALA A 212 -8.39 -19.94 -26.32
C ALA A 212 -8.44 -19.18 -24.98
N SER A 213 -8.79 -19.84 -23.89
CA SER A 213 -8.88 -19.20 -22.57
C SER A 213 -8.56 -20.13 -21.40
N ALA A 214 -8.14 -19.51 -20.30
CA ALA A 214 -7.99 -20.13 -18.99
C ALA A 214 -8.70 -19.29 -17.93
N VAL A 215 -9.05 -19.91 -16.81
CA VAL A 215 -9.72 -19.29 -15.67
C VAL A 215 -9.05 -19.68 -14.37
N SER A 216 -9.02 -18.77 -13.40
CA SER A 216 -8.56 -19.06 -12.05
C SER A 216 -9.50 -20.07 -11.38
N VAL A 217 -8.92 -21.05 -10.68
CA VAL A 217 -9.70 -22.00 -9.87
C VAL A 217 -10.00 -21.42 -8.50
N ASP A 218 -9.14 -20.54 -8.00
CA ASP A 218 -9.38 -19.76 -6.79
C ASP A 218 -10.55 -18.79 -7.02
N ARG A 219 -11.46 -18.76 -6.03
CA ARG A 219 -12.72 -18.02 -6.08
C ARG A 219 -12.99 -17.32 -4.75
N PRO A 220 -12.28 -16.21 -4.47
CA PRO A 220 -12.46 -15.49 -3.23
C PRO A 220 -13.88 -14.93 -3.10
N SER A 221 -14.31 -14.75 -1.86
CA SER A 221 -15.62 -14.20 -1.53
C SER A 221 -15.73 -12.72 -1.94
N VAL A 222 -16.94 -12.31 -2.30
CA VAL A 222 -17.27 -10.92 -2.65
C VAL A 222 -18.51 -10.45 -1.92
N THR A 223 -18.63 -9.13 -1.79
CA THR A 223 -19.81 -8.49 -1.20
C THR A 223 -20.67 -7.88 -2.32
N PRO A 224 -21.94 -8.29 -2.47
CA PRO A 224 -22.87 -7.67 -3.41
C PRO A 224 -22.91 -6.14 -3.30
N GLY A 225 -22.95 -5.45 -4.44
CA GLY A 225 -22.94 -3.99 -4.51
C GLY A 225 -21.56 -3.34 -4.39
N THR A 226 -20.51 -4.09 -4.07
CA THR A 226 -19.13 -3.59 -4.06
C THR A 226 -18.52 -3.67 -5.46
N ASP A 227 -17.80 -2.63 -5.86
CA ASP A 227 -17.04 -2.61 -7.12
C ASP A 227 -15.69 -3.30 -6.95
N TYR A 228 -15.36 -4.22 -7.85
CA TYR A 228 -14.12 -4.98 -7.83
C TYR A 228 -13.33 -4.72 -9.10
N LEU A 229 -12.01 -4.70 -8.96
CA LEU A 229 -11.04 -4.54 -10.03
C LEU A 229 -10.23 -5.83 -10.15
N ALA A 230 -10.21 -6.41 -11.35
CA ALA A 230 -9.25 -7.43 -11.76
C ALA A 230 -8.17 -6.80 -12.64
N TYR A 231 -6.91 -7.19 -12.45
CA TYR A 231 -5.85 -6.88 -13.40
C TYR A 231 -4.80 -7.99 -13.52
N ALA A 232 -4.10 -8.02 -14.65
CA ALA A 232 -2.96 -8.90 -14.88
C ALA A 232 -2.03 -8.29 -15.95
N TYR A 233 -0.75 -8.63 -15.93
CA TYR A 233 0.14 -8.36 -17.07
C TYR A 233 -0.05 -9.44 -18.14
N LEU A 234 -0.40 -9.01 -19.35
CA LEU A 234 -0.56 -9.87 -20.52
C LEU A 234 0.65 -9.74 -21.44
N ASN A 235 1.24 -10.86 -21.87
CA ASN A 235 2.18 -10.91 -22.98
C ASN A 235 1.50 -11.60 -24.18
N PRO A 236 1.03 -10.84 -25.17
CA PRO A 236 0.29 -11.38 -26.31
C PRO A 236 1.21 -12.20 -27.22
N PRO A 237 0.70 -13.27 -27.88
CA PRO A 237 1.52 -14.10 -28.77
C PRO A 237 1.98 -13.37 -30.03
N THR A 238 1.24 -12.35 -30.48
CA THR A 238 1.58 -11.49 -31.61
C THR A 238 1.04 -10.08 -31.38
N LEU A 239 1.55 -9.09 -32.12
CA LEU A 239 1.04 -7.71 -32.06
C LEU A 239 -0.42 -7.57 -32.52
N ALA A 240 -0.94 -8.51 -33.30
CA ALA A 240 -2.32 -8.46 -33.79
C ALA A 240 -3.30 -9.25 -32.90
N ALA A 241 -2.80 -9.97 -31.88
CA ALA A 241 -3.63 -10.85 -31.08
C ALA A 241 -4.67 -10.08 -30.26
N ASP A 242 -5.93 -10.50 -30.35
CA ASP A 242 -7.04 -9.95 -29.56
C ASP A 242 -7.07 -10.63 -28.18
N CYS A 243 -6.20 -10.18 -27.29
CA CYS A 243 -6.08 -10.69 -25.93
C CYS A 243 -7.01 -9.96 -24.97
N TRP A 244 -7.47 -10.64 -23.92
CA TRP A 244 -8.40 -10.05 -22.96
C TRP A 244 -8.23 -10.62 -21.55
N LEU A 245 -8.69 -9.84 -20.58
CA LEU A 245 -8.88 -10.20 -19.17
C LEU A 245 -10.36 -10.03 -18.83
N GLU A 246 -10.91 -10.89 -17.99
CA GLU A 246 -12.31 -10.87 -17.59
C GLU A 246 -12.47 -11.13 -16.09
N LEU A 247 -13.19 -10.24 -15.41
CA LEU A 247 -13.66 -10.43 -14.04
C LEU A 247 -15.04 -11.09 -14.09
N ARG A 248 -15.22 -12.18 -13.35
CA ARG A 248 -16.47 -12.94 -13.31
C ARG A 248 -17.02 -13.03 -11.90
N PHE A 249 -18.34 -12.96 -11.77
CA PHE A 249 -19.04 -13.16 -10.50
C PHE A 249 -19.86 -14.44 -10.53
N TYR A 250 -19.88 -15.14 -9.40
CA TYR A 250 -20.57 -16.41 -9.22
C TYR A 250 -21.55 -16.34 -8.06
N ASP A 251 -22.67 -17.05 -8.17
CA ASP A 251 -23.61 -17.26 -7.06
C ASP A 251 -23.06 -18.30 -6.05
N SER A 252 -23.79 -18.55 -4.97
CA SER A 252 -23.43 -19.55 -3.95
C SER A 252 -23.41 -20.99 -4.46
N ASN A 253 -24.00 -21.27 -5.63
CA ASN A 253 -23.99 -22.59 -6.26
C ASN A 253 -22.84 -22.73 -7.27
N GLY A 254 -22.03 -21.68 -7.45
CA GLY A 254 -20.92 -21.67 -8.39
C GLY A 254 -21.32 -21.40 -9.85
N ASN A 255 -22.52 -20.91 -10.11
CA ASN A 255 -22.96 -20.48 -11.44
C ASN A 255 -22.45 -19.07 -11.74
N GLN A 256 -21.90 -18.83 -12.93
CA GLN A 256 -21.52 -17.49 -13.35
C GLN A 256 -22.77 -16.65 -13.60
N ILE A 257 -22.89 -15.52 -12.90
CA ILE A 257 -24.06 -14.62 -12.98
C ILE A 257 -23.74 -13.30 -13.68
N SER A 258 -22.46 -12.92 -13.78
CA SER A 258 -22.01 -11.73 -14.50
C SER A 258 -20.54 -11.85 -14.89
N ALA A 259 -20.14 -11.11 -15.92
CA ALA A 259 -18.75 -10.95 -16.34
C ALA A 259 -18.51 -9.55 -16.92
N SER A 260 -17.34 -9.00 -16.64
CA SER A 260 -16.85 -7.74 -17.20
C SER A 260 -15.49 -7.99 -17.85
N ARG A 261 -15.33 -7.59 -19.12
CA ARG A 261 -14.15 -7.90 -19.93
C ARG A 261 -13.39 -6.65 -20.34
N GLY A 262 -12.09 -6.63 -20.05
CA GLY A 262 -11.13 -5.68 -20.58
C GLY A 262 -10.30 -6.29 -21.70
N THR A 263 -10.51 -5.82 -22.93
CA THR A 263 -9.69 -6.23 -24.09
C THR A 263 -8.40 -5.41 -24.17
N LEU A 264 -7.28 -6.05 -24.51
CA LEU A 264 -6.04 -5.39 -24.93
C LEU A 264 -6.27 -4.83 -26.33
N VAL A 265 -6.25 -3.50 -26.46
CA VAL A 265 -6.47 -2.90 -27.77
C VAL A 265 -5.30 -3.24 -28.68
N SER A 266 -5.64 -3.80 -29.84
CA SER A 266 -4.71 -4.08 -30.92
C SER A 266 -4.58 -2.89 -31.88
N PRO A 267 -3.37 -2.58 -32.37
CA PRO A 267 -2.09 -3.19 -31.99
C PRO A 267 -1.58 -2.62 -30.65
N PRO A 268 -1.01 -3.44 -29.75
CA PRO A 268 -0.23 -2.93 -28.64
C PRO A 268 1.06 -2.28 -29.17
N PRO A 269 1.71 -1.41 -28.39
CA PRO A 269 2.92 -0.69 -28.83
C PRO A 269 4.11 -1.57 -29.21
N GLY A 270 4.13 -2.86 -28.85
CA GLY A 270 5.24 -3.78 -29.06
C GLY A 270 5.01 -5.19 -28.49
N SER A 271 6.10 -5.93 -28.29
CA SER A 271 6.10 -7.31 -27.80
C SER A 271 6.32 -7.43 -26.27
N GLY A 272 5.87 -6.42 -25.52
CA GLY A 272 6.11 -6.31 -24.08
C GLY A 272 5.07 -7.00 -23.19
N TRP A 273 5.06 -6.61 -21.92
CA TRP A 273 4.05 -6.97 -20.93
C TRP A 273 3.08 -5.80 -20.76
N TYR A 274 1.79 -6.05 -20.93
CA TYR A 274 0.74 -5.03 -20.92
C TYR A 274 -0.23 -5.30 -19.79
N ARG A 275 -0.25 -4.41 -18.79
CA ARG A 275 -1.22 -4.52 -17.70
C ARG A 275 -2.62 -4.20 -18.20
N GLN A 276 -3.48 -5.20 -18.20
CA GLN A 276 -4.90 -5.08 -18.52
C GLN A 276 -5.77 -5.22 -17.30
N ARG A 277 -6.90 -4.52 -17.35
CA ARG A 277 -7.84 -4.40 -16.25
C ARG A 277 -9.25 -4.67 -16.70
N ALA A 278 -10.05 -5.22 -15.81
CA ALA A 278 -11.49 -5.31 -15.91
C ALA A 278 -12.09 -4.99 -14.55
N SER A 279 -13.19 -4.25 -14.50
CA SER A 279 -13.87 -3.95 -13.24
C SER A 279 -15.37 -4.15 -13.37
N GLY A 280 -16.03 -4.37 -12.24
CA GLY A 280 -17.47 -4.51 -12.19
C GLY A 280 -18.02 -4.58 -10.78
N ILE A 281 -19.26 -4.10 -10.64
CA ILE A 281 -20.02 -4.19 -9.39
C ILE A 281 -20.52 -5.63 -9.23
N ALA A 282 -20.22 -6.25 -8.09
CA ALA A 282 -20.73 -7.56 -7.72
C ALA A 282 -22.27 -7.53 -7.72
N PRO A 283 -22.96 -8.32 -8.59
CA PRO A 283 -24.41 -8.30 -8.67
C PRO A 283 -25.08 -8.75 -7.37
N VAL A 284 -26.40 -8.53 -7.29
CA VAL A 284 -27.22 -9.19 -6.27
C VAL A 284 -27.04 -10.71 -6.37
N ASN A 285 -26.87 -11.37 -5.22
CA ASN A 285 -26.55 -12.80 -5.07
C ASN A 285 -25.13 -13.24 -5.46
N ALA A 286 -24.21 -12.32 -5.80
CA ALA A 286 -22.81 -12.67 -5.95
C ALA A 286 -22.22 -13.14 -4.61
N ALA A 287 -21.59 -14.31 -4.61
CA ALA A 287 -20.94 -14.90 -3.45
C ALA A 287 -19.42 -14.96 -3.61
N THR A 288 -18.93 -15.25 -4.83
CA THR A 288 -17.50 -15.31 -5.14
C THR A 288 -17.19 -14.66 -6.50
N CYS A 289 -15.92 -14.42 -6.78
CA CYS A 289 -15.45 -13.96 -8.09
C CYS A 289 -14.28 -14.80 -8.62
N SER A 290 -13.98 -14.69 -9.91
CA SER A 290 -12.77 -15.28 -10.52
C SER A 290 -12.24 -14.40 -11.65
N VAL A 291 -11.03 -14.71 -12.12
CA VAL A 291 -10.42 -14.06 -13.28
C VAL A 291 -10.24 -15.06 -14.40
N ALA A 292 -10.60 -14.66 -15.61
CA ALA A 292 -10.28 -15.39 -16.83
C ALA A 292 -9.44 -14.53 -17.78
N ALA A 293 -8.62 -15.17 -18.59
CA ALA A 293 -7.87 -14.50 -19.64
C ALA A 293 -7.80 -15.38 -20.89
N GLY A 294 -7.69 -14.74 -22.05
CA GLY A 294 -7.69 -15.47 -23.30
C GLY A 294 -7.33 -14.66 -24.53
N VAL A 295 -7.38 -15.33 -25.67
CA VAL A 295 -7.12 -14.78 -27.00
C VAL A 295 -8.28 -15.18 -27.91
N ASN A 296 -8.86 -14.21 -28.62
CA ASN A 296 -9.83 -14.50 -29.67
C ASN A 296 -9.11 -14.81 -30.99
N GLY A 297 -9.58 -15.83 -31.71
CA GLY A 297 -9.03 -16.18 -33.03
C GLY A 297 -7.55 -16.60 -33.01
N ALA A 298 -7.08 -17.27 -31.96
CA ALA A 298 -5.72 -17.78 -31.87
C ALA A 298 -5.46 -18.87 -32.92
N SER A 299 -4.21 -18.95 -33.39
CA SER A 299 -3.69 -20.10 -34.13
C SER A 299 -3.17 -21.16 -33.15
N ALA A 300 -3.24 -22.44 -33.55
CA ALA A 300 -2.71 -23.53 -32.73
C ALA A 300 -1.23 -23.29 -32.35
N GLY A 301 -0.90 -23.48 -31.07
CA GLY A 301 0.43 -23.27 -30.51
C GLY A 301 0.74 -21.82 -30.11
N GLN A 302 -0.13 -20.85 -30.37
CA GLN A 302 0.05 -19.50 -29.84
C GLN A 302 -0.09 -19.48 -28.32
N VAL A 303 0.77 -18.71 -27.65
CA VAL A 303 0.86 -18.64 -26.19
C VAL A 303 0.58 -17.21 -25.73
N LEU A 304 -0.50 -17.03 -24.98
CA LEU A 304 -0.68 -15.85 -24.12
C LEU A 304 -0.05 -16.14 -22.77
N ARG A 305 0.73 -15.19 -22.25
CA ARG A 305 1.27 -15.30 -20.88
C ARG A 305 0.63 -14.30 -19.94
N LEU A 306 0.45 -14.71 -18.69
CA LEU A 306 -0.16 -13.95 -17.60
C LEU A 306 0.81 -13.90 -16.42
N GLU A 307 0.87 -12.75 -15.74
CA GLU A 307 1.59 -12.60 -14.46
C GLU A 307 0.96 -11.50 -13.59
N SER A 308 1.22 -11.54 -12.28
CA SER A 308 0.70 -10.62 -11.26
C SER A 308 -0.82 -10.42 -11.37
N VAL A 309 -1.56 -11.51 -11.19
CA VAL A 309 -3.02 -11.53 -11.32
C VAL A 309 -3.65 -11.09 -10.00
N VAL A 310 -4.44 -10.03 -10.06
CA VAL A 310 -5.03 -9.42 -8.88
C VAL A 310 -6.53 -9.32 -9.05
N VAL A 311 -7.26 -9.61 -7.98
CA VAL A 311 -8.63 -9.12 -7.77
C VAL A 311 -8.65 -8.39 -6.45
N MET A 312 -9.19 -7.19 -6.42
CA MET A 312 -9.32 -6.40 -5.20
C MET A 312 -10.57 -5.53 -5.25
N VAL A 313 -10.96 -4.94 -4.13
CA VAL A 313 -11.94 -3.85 -4.15
C VAL A 313 -11.37 -2.74 -5.03
N ALA A 314 -12.17 -2.26 -5.99
CA ALA A 314 -11.71 -1.27 -6.94
C ALA A 314 -11.33 0.03 -6.22
N PRO A 315 -10.18 0.65 -6.57
CA PRO A 315 -9.82 1.94 -6.00
C PRO A 315 -10.84 3.01 -6.41
N SER A 316 -11.28 3.82 -5.46
CA SER A 316 -12.15 4.96 -5.74
C SER A 316 -11.33 6.13 -6.28
N ALA A 317 -11.76 6.75 -7.39
CA ALA A 317 -11.07 7.95 -7.90
C ALA A 317 -11.08 9.14 -6.92
N GLN A 318 -12.17 9.23 -6.15
CA GLN A 318 -12.30 10.10 -5.00
C GLN A 318 -13.07 9.35 -3.91
N ALA A 319 -12.69 9.52 -2.66
CA ALA A 319 -13.41 8.96 -1.53
C ALA A 319 -14.87 9.43 -1.54
N GLY A 320 -15.81 8.47 -1.51
CA GLY A 320 -17.24 8.75 -1.59
C GLY A 320 -17.78 9.00 -3.00
N THR A 321 -16.99 8.74 -4.05
CA THR A 321 -17.49 8.77 -5.44
C THR A 321 -18.62 7.76 -5.63
N VAL A 322 -19.64 8.16 -6.40
CA VAL A 322 -20.76 7.30 -6.80
C VAL A 322 -20.53 6.63 -8.16
N LEU A 323 -19.41 6.96 -8.84
CA LEU A 323 -19.03 6.34 -10.11
C LEU A 323 -18.29 5.02 -9.86
N PRO A 324 -18.62 3.94 -10.59
CA PRO A 324 -17.79 2.75 -10.61
C PRO A 324 -16.48 3.02 -11.36
N TYR A 325 -15.48 2.17 -11.13
CA TYR A 325 -14.15 2.27 -11.74
C TYR A 325 -14.21 2.23 -13.28
N ALA A 326 -15.15 1.49 -13.86
CA ALA A 326 -15.33 1.38 -15.31
C ALA A 326 -15.68 2.73 -15.97
N ASP A 327 -16.53 3.53 -15.33
CA ASP A 327 -16.95 4.86 -15.79
C ASP A 327 -15.95 5.97 -15.40
N THR A 328 -14.96 5.61 -14.58
CA THR A 328 -13.94 6.49 -14.03
C THR A 328 -12.65 6.47 -14.84
N ALA A 329 -12.08 5.28 -15.06
CA ALA A 329 -10.73 5.09 -15.61
C ALA A 329 -10.70 4.57 -17.06
N PHE A 330 -11.85 4.18 -17.62
CA PHE A 330 -12.00 3.78 -19.03
C PHE A 330 -11.14 2.58 -19.50
N GLU A 331 -10.63 1.80 -18.56
CA GLU A 331 -9.67 0.73 -18.84
C GLU A 331 -10.26 -0.40 -19.69
N GLN A 332 -11.56 -0.65 -19.59
CA GLN A 332 -12.28 -1.69 -20.34
C GLN A 332 -13.18 -1.16 -21.46
N GLY A 333 -13.22 0.16 -21.68
CA GLY A 333 -14.05 0.81 -22.70
C GLY A 333 -14.53 2.19 -22.25
N VAL A 334 -15.55 2.73 -22.91
CA VAL A 334 -16.20 4.00 -22.48
C VAL A 334 -17.35 3.78 -21.48
N ALA A 335 -17.53 2.56 -21.00
CA ALA A 335 -18.59 2.17 -20.05
C ALA A 335 -19.97 2.73 -20.42
N GLY A 336 -20.66 3.41 -19.50
CA GLY A 336 -21.98 3.99 -19.73
C GLY A 336 -21.97 5.35 -20.42
N TRP A 337 -20.80 5.84 -20.86
CA TRP A 337 -20.69 7.15 -21.49
C TRP A 337 -21.27 7.15 -22.90
N THR A 338 -22.01 8.21 -23.21
CA THR A 338 -22.70 8.38 -24.49
C THR A 338 -22.49 9.79 -25.03
N ARG A 339 -22.82 9.98 -26.31
CA ARG A 339 -22.89 11.29 -26.96
C ARG A 339 -24.34 11.64 -27.31
N PRO A 340 -25.07 12.33 -26.41
CA PRO A 340 -26.45 12.74 -26.68
C PRO A 340 -26.62 13.67 -27.89
N SER A 341 -25.63 14.52 -28.19
CA SER A 341 -25.73 15.47 -29.33
C SER A 341 -24.36 15.90 -29.85
N GLY A 342 -24.35 16.46 -31.07
CA GLY A 342 -23.15 16.92 -31.77
C GLY A 342 -22.43 15.81 -32.54
N VAL A 343 -21.23 16.13 -33.05
CA VAL A 343 -20.49 15.28 -33.99
C VAL A 343 -19.28 14.58 -33.39
N ALA A 344 -18.92 14.86 -32.13
CA ALA A 344 -17.75 14.26 -31.50
C ALA A 344 -17.83 12.73 -31.50
N VAL A 345 -16.73 11.99 -31.55
CA VAL A 345 -16.73 10.52 -31.41
C VAL A 345 -16.00 10.20 -30.12
N ILE A 346 -16.63 9.39 -29.27
CA ILE A 346 -16.01 8.88 -28.04
C ILE A 346 -15.56 7.44 -28.25
N ALA A 347 -14.36 7.13 -27.79
CA ALA A 347 -13.79 5.80 -27.84
C ALA A 347 -12.73 5.65 -26.73
N ARG A 348 -12.34 4.43 -26.38
CA ARG A 348 -11.16 4.22 -25.52
C ARG A 348 -9.89 4.64 -26.27
N SER A 349 -8.93 5.22 -25.58
CA SER A 349 -7.65 5.67 -26.17
C SER A 349 -6.84 4.49 -26.69
N THR A 350 -5.98 4.75 -27.67
CA THR A 350 -5.11 3.75 -28.29
C THR A 350 -3.85 4.43 -28.86
N PRO A 351 -2.70 3.74 -28.88
CA PRO A 351 -2.43 2.42 -28.29
C PRO A 351 -2.29 2.49 -26.76
N TRP A 352 -2.15 1.30 -26.13
CA TRP A 352 -1.95 1.15 -24.69
C TRP A 352 -0.86 2.08 -24.14
N GLY A 353 -1.17 2.78 -23.04
CA GLY A 353 -0.23 3.64 -22.32
C GLY A 353 0.13 4.96 -23.03
N GLN A 354 -0.45 5.26 -24.21
CA GLN A 354 -0.13 6.50 -24.93
C GLN A 354 -0.82 7.72 -24.31
N ALA A 355 -2.08 7.57 -23.90
CA ALA A 355 -2.89 8.64 -23.34
C ALA A 355 -3.73 8.09 -22.20
N SER A 356 -3.19 8.20 -20.99
CA SER A 356 -3.84 7.84 -19.73
C SER A 356 -3.30 8.73 -18.60
N TYR A 357 -4.11 8.88 -17.55
CA TYR A 357 -3.72 9.45 -16.27
C TYR A 357 -3.65 8.33 -15.22
N ASP A 358 -4.73 7.57 -15.07
CA ASP A 358 -4.71 6.30 -14.34
C ASP A 358 -4.58 5.15 -15.33
N GLY A 359 -4.00 4.05 -14.85
CA GLY A 359 -3.97 2.84 -15.63
C GLY A 359 -3.24 2.98 -16.96
N SER A 360 -3.89 2.55 -18.03
CA SER A 360 -3.29 2.35 -19.34
C SER A 360 -4.10 2.98 -20.47
N TYR A 361 -5.34 3.37 -20.22
CA TYR A 361 -6.25 3.97 -21.19
C TYR A 361 -6.94 5.21 -20.61
N SER A 362 -7.69 5.90 -21.47
CA SER A 362 -8.59 6.99 -21.13
C SER A 362 -9.73 7.03 -22.15
N MET A 363 -10.76 7.85 -21.94
CA MET A 363 -11.72 8.14 -23.00
C MET A 363 -11.14 9.18 -23.96
N SER A 364 -10.92 8.79 -25.20
CA SER A 364 -10.66 9.70 -26.31
C SER A 364 -11.96 10.34 -26.81
N VAL A 365 -11.92 11.65 -27.04
CA VAL A 365 -12.99 12.41 -27.68
C VAL A 365 -12.40 13.13 -28.89
N THR A 366 -12.89 12.81 -30.08
CA THR A 366 -12.43 13.42 -31.34
C THR A 366 -13.57 14.18 -31.99
N SER A 367 -13.30 15.27 -32.71
CA SER A 367 -14.31 15.98 -33.50
C SER A 367 -13.79 16.31 -34.88
N ALA A 368 -14.56 15.94 -35.91
CA ALA A 368 -14.27 16.28 -37.30
C ALA A 368 -14.54 17.76 -37.62
N THR A 369 -15.27 18.49 -36.77
CA THR A 369 -15.64 19.90 -37.00
C THR A 369 -15.41 20.78 -35.78
N ALA A 370 -15.26 22.09 -36.01
CA ALA A 370 -15.17 23.10 -34.95
C ALA A 370 -16.56 23.45 -34.38
N THR A 371 -17.24 22.47 -33.80
CA THR A 371 -18.59 22.63 -33.22
C THR A 371 -18.68 22.03 -31.82
N ALA A 372 -19.76 22.36 -31.11
CA ALA A 372 -20.08 21.80 -29.80
C ALA A 372 -20.70 20.40 -29.92
N SER A 373 -20.32 19.53 -28.99
CA SER A 373 -20.95 18.23 -28.75
C SER A 373 -21.21 18.04 -27.25
N VAL A 374 -22.20 17.22 -26.92
CA VAL A 374 -22.47 16.82 -25.54
C VAL A 374 -22.07 15.38 -25.35
N VAL A 375 -21.28 15.12 -24.31
CA VAL A 375 -20.87 13.80 -23.84
C VAL A 375 -21.35 13.64 -22.40
N ARG A 376 -21.91 12.48 -22.05
CA ARG A 376 -22.56 12.27 -20.75
C ARG A 376 -22.27 10.88 -20.20
N SER A 377 -22.01 10.78 -18.91
CA SER A 377 -21.87 9.50 -18.19
C SER A 377 -23.21 8.76 -18.10
N ALA A 378 -23.18 7.55 -17.52
CA ALA A 378 -24.37 6.92 -16.97
C ALA A 378 -24.96 7.75 -15.81
N ARG A 379 -26.11 7.29 -15.31
CA ARG A 379 -26.81 7.88 -14.17
C ARG A 379 -26.45 7.10 -12.91
N PHE A 380 -26.07 7.81 -11.87
CA PHE A 380 -25.64 7.22 -10.61
C PHE A 380 -26.51 7.74 -9.47
N ALA A 381 -26.78 6.90 -8.48
CA ALA A 381 -27.54 7.31 -7.31
C ALA A 381 -26.78 8.39 -6.53
N THR A 382 -27.49 9.43 -6.10
CA THR A 382 -26.90 10.56 -5.36
C THR A 382 -27.62 10.73 -4.02
N PRO A 383 -27.16 10.04 -2.95
CA PRO A 383 -27.75 10.17 -1.62
C PRO A 383 -27.62 11.60 -1.04
N GLY A 384 -28.47 11.95 -0.06
CA GLY A 384 -28.43 13.25 0.64
C GLY A 384 -29.62 14.17 0.37
N GLY A 385 -30.36 13.94 -0.73
CA GLY A 385 -31.56 14.71 -1.05
C GLY A 385 -31.31 16.17 -1.44
N VAL A 386 -32.39 16.94 -1.51
CA VAL A 386 -32.41 18.32 -2.03
C VAL A 386 -31.45 19.23 -1.28
N GLY A 387 -30.68 20.03 -2.01
CA GLY A 387 -29.75 21.01 -1.43
C GLY A 387 -28.39 20.45 -1.04
N THR A 388 -28.20 19.13 -1.07
CA THR A 388 -26.86 18.53 -0.94
C THR A 388 -25.98 18.96 -2.11
N SER A 389 -24.73 19.31 -1.83
CA SER A 389 -23.75 19.66 -2.88
C SER A 389 -22.96 18.44 -3.29
N TYR A 390 -22.78 18.27 -4.60
CA TYR A 390 -21.90 17.28 -5.20
C TYR A 390 -20.83 17.97 -6.02
N ARG A 391 -19.61 17.44 -5.98
CA ARG A 391 -18.51 17.84 -6.84
C ARG A 391 -18.37 16.83 -7.96
N ALA A 392 -18.40 17.31 -9.21
CA ALA A 392 -17.97 16.53 -10.35
C ALA A 392 -16.54 16.93 -10.71
N GLN A 393 -15.71 15.94 -11.04
CA GLN A 393 -14.35 16.14 -11.53
C GLN A 393 -14.11 15.28 -12.76
N ILE A 394 -13.34 15.82 -13.70
CA ILE A 394 -12.64 15.05 -14.71
C ILE A 394 -11.16 15.43 -14.69
N LEU A 395 -10.29 14.50 -15.06
CA LEU A 395 -8.96 14.85 -15.55
C LEU A 395 -9.00 14.83 -17.07
N ALA A 396 -8.54 15.89 -17.70
CA ALA A 396 -8.55 15.97 -19.16
C ALA A 396 -7.22 16.46 -19.71
N SER A 397 -6.87 15.98 -20.90
CA SER A 397 -5.67 16.38 -21.63
C SER A 397 -5.98 16.71 -23.08
N LEU A 398 -5.26 17.70 -23.62
CA LEU A 398 -5.38 18.09 -25.02
C LEU A 398 -4.56 17.12 -25.89
N GLY A 399 -5.22 16.45 -26.84
CA GLY A 399 -4.55 15.60 -27.83
C GLY A 399 -4.19 16.36 -29.10
N ALA A 400 -5.14 17.10 -29.66
CA ALA A 400 -4.95 17.89 -30.88
C ALA A 400 -5.96 19.05 -30.97
N GLY A 401 -5.58 20.11 -31.67
CA GLY A 401 -6.43 21.28 -31.88
C GLY A 401 -6.62 22.08 -30.58
N SER A 402 -7.84 22.54 -30.33
CA SER A 402 -8.19 23.29 -29.13
C SER A 402 -9.60 22.93 -28.69
N TRP A 403 -9.84 22.91 -27.39
CA TRP A 403 -11.15 22.59 -26.82
C TRP A 403 -11.53 23.57 -25.72
N THR A 404 -12.81 23.89 -25.64
CA THR A 404 -13.46 24.44 -24.44
C THR A 404 -14.36 23.36 -23.84
N VAL A 405 -14.17 23.08 -22.56
CA VAL A 405 -14.92 22.07 -21.81
C VAL A 405 -15.81 22.78 -20.81
N ASN A 406 -17.13 22.59 -20.89
CA ASN A 406 -18.03 23.03 -19.84
C ASN A 406 -18.58 21.81 -19.09
N LEU A 407 -18.16 21.67 -17.83
CA LEU A 407 -18.47 20.55 -16.95
C LEU A 407 -19.69 20.89 -16.09
N LYS A 408 -20.70 20.01 -16.09
CA LYS A 408 -21.96 20.13 -15.35
C LYS A 408 -22.38 18.78 -14.74
N VAL A 409 -23.39 18.82 -13.87
CA VAL A 409 -24.13 17.61 -13.47
C VAL A 409 -25.57 17.73 -13.96
N ARG A 410 -26.05 16.72 -14.67
CA ARG A 410 -27.46 16.55 -15.07
C ARG A 410 -28.18 15.66 -14.07
N TRP A 411 -29.39 16.05 -13.68
CA TRP A 411 -30.14 15.40 -12.63
C TRP A 411 -31.37 14.68 -13.16
N TYR A 412 -31.70 13.56 -12.52
CA TYR A 412 -32.88 12.76 -12.83
C TYR A 412 -33.63 12.40 -11.56
N ASP A 413 -34.95 12.25 -11.68
CA ASP A 413 -35.77 11.66 -10.62
C ASP A 413 -35.75 10.12 -10.67
N ALA A 414 -36.44 9.48 -9.71
CA ALA A 414 -36.53 8.01 -9.65
C ALA A 414 -37.26 7.37 -10.85
N SER A 415 -38.05 8.16 -11.60
CA SER A 415 -38.74 7.73 -12.82
C SER A 415 -37.93 8.03 -14.09
N ASN A 416 -36.66 8.45 -13.94
CA ASN A 416 -35.75 8.84 -15.02
C ASN A 416 -36.16 10.11 -15.80
N LEU A 417 -37.01 10.98 -15.24
CA LEU A 417 -37.31 12.28 -15.83
C LEU A 417 -36.10 13.20 -15.71
N ASP A 418 -35.74 13.90 -16.79
CA ASP A 418 -34.68 14.91 -16.81
C ASP A 418 -35.12 16.16 -16.05
N LEU A 419 -34.37 16.53 -15.00
CA LEU A 419 -34.61 17.70 -14.16
C LEU A 419 -33.72 18.89 -14.54
N GLY A 420 -32.91 18.75 -15.60
CA GLY A 420 -31.95 19.74 -16.07
C GLY A 420 -30.57 19.59 -15.43
N THR A 421 -29.74 20.62 -15.59
CA THR A 421 -28.36 20.64 -15.09
C THR A 421 -28.17 21.68 -13.99
N THR A 422 -27.32 21.40 -13.02
CA THR A 422 -26.77 22.39 -12.09
C THR A 422 -25.24 22.41 -12.16
N GLY A 423 -24.61 23.42 -11.55
CA GLY A 423 -23.18 23.72 -11.75
C GLY A 423 -22.91 24.34 -13.13
N GLY A 424 -21.70 24.16 -13.64
CA GLY A 424 -21.30 24.66 -14.96
C GLY A 424 -20.06 25.52 -14.92
N THR A 425 -18.90 24.88 -14.91
CA THR A 425 -17.61 25.58 -15.01
C THR A 425 -16.99 25.33 -16.37
N SER A 426 -16.60 26.41 -17.06
CA SER A 426 -15.93 26.35 -18.36
C SER A 426 -14.42 26.40 -18.20
N TYR A 427 -13.74 25.48 -18.88
CA TYR A 427 -12.30 25.35 -18.91
C TYR A 427 -11.79 25.41 -20.35
N SER A 428 -10.63 26.00 -20.52
CA SER A 428 -9.82 25.92 -21.74
C SER A 428 -8.49 25.26 -21.40
N PHE A 429 -7.93 24.51 -22.35
CA PHE A 429 -6.61 23.90 -22.16
C PHE A 429 -5.50 24.97 -22.30
N PRO A 430 -4.65 25.17 -21.28
CA PRO A 430 -3.53 26.11 -21.39
C PRO A 430 -2.34 25.51 -22.16
N GLY A 431 -2.28 24.19 -22.34
CA GLY A 431 -1.24 23.49 -23.09
C GLY A 431 -1.43 21.97 -23.08
N ALA A 432 -0.42 21.23 -23.54
CA ALA A 432 -0.38 19.78 -23.43
C ALA A 432 -0.08 19.37 -21.97
N GLY A 433 -0.93 18.53 -21.38
CA GLY A 433 -0.84 18.12 -19.99
C GLY A 433 -2.20 17.65 -19.47
N TRP A 434 -2.21 16.93 -18.34
CA TRP A 434 -3.44 16.56 -17.65
C TRP A 434 -3.86 17.66 -16.68
N TYR A 435 -5.12 18.08 -16.77
CA TYR A 435 -5.70 19.13 -15.93
C TYR A 435 -6.90 18.60 -15.18
N ALA A 436 -6.92 18.82 -13.88
CA ALA A 436 -8.12 18.62 -13.06
C ALA A 436 -9.12 19.73 -13.32
N MET A 437 -10.33 19.35 -13.73
CA MET A 437 -11.44 20.25 -13.99
C MET A 437 -12.60 19.85 -13.09
N THR A 438 -13.10 20.79 -12.28
CA THR A 438 -14.15 20.51 -11.30
C THR A 438 -15.35 21.44 -11.45
N THR A 439 -16.51 21.01 -10.97
CA THR A 439 -17.66 21.90 -10.72
C THR A 439 -18.41 21.39 -9.51
N ASP A 440 -18.89 22.32 -8.69
CA ASP A 440 -19.87 22.01 -7.65
C ASP A 440 -21.28 22.17 -8.21
N ALA A 441 -22.17 21.27 -7.82
CA ALA A 441 -23.53 21.16 -8.32
C ALA A 441 -24.47 20.80 -7.16
N SER A 442 -25.48 21.63 -6.93
CA SER A 442 -26.52 21.35 -5.93
C SER A 442 -27.57 20.39 -6.47
N VAL A 443 -27.94 19.39 -5.69
CA VAL A 443 -29.02 18.45 -5.99
C VAL A 443 -30.37 19.20 -6.02
N PRO A 444 -31.09 19.26 -7.16
CA PRO A 444 -32.38 19.94 -7.24
C PRO A 444 -33.50 19.13 -6.56
N ALA A 445 -34.69 19.74 -6.44
CA ALA A 445 -35.85 19.07 -5.88
C ALA A 445 -36.15 17.75 -6.61
N THR A 446 -36.55 16.72 -5.86
CA THR A 446 -36.93 15.38 -6.35
C THR A 446 -35.85 14.57 -7.10
N ALA A 447 -34.63 15.10 -7.25
CA ALA A 447 -33.53 14.36 -7.85
C ALA A 447 -33.08 13.20 -6.96
N THR A 448 -32.87 12.04 -7.57
CA THR A 448 -32.32 10.84 -6.92
C THR A 448 -31.07 10.32 -7.62
N GLN A 449 -30.80 10.81 -8.83
CA GLN A 449 -29.66 10.40 -9.64
C GLN A 449 -28.99 11.60 -10.31
N GLY A 450 -27.67 11.50 -10.49
CA GLY A 450 -26.84 12.45 -11.21
C GLY A 450 -26.03 11.79 -12.33
N ALA A 451 -25.80 12.53 -13.40
CA ALA A 451 -24.88 12.16 -14.48
C ALA A 451 -23.94 13.33 -14.77
N ILE A 452 -22.65 13.06 -14.97
CA ILE A 452 -21.70 14.06 -15.40
C ILE A 452 -21.97 14.39 -16.87
N GLU A 453 -22.11 15.68 -17.17
CA GLU A 453 -22.34 16.18 -18.52
C GLU A 453 -21.23 17.14 -18.94
N LEU A 454 -20.63 16.84 -20.09
CA LEU A 454 -19.59 17.64 -20.73
C LEU A 454 -20.16 18.29 -21.98
N THR A 455 -20.21 19.61 -22.03
CA THR A 455 -20.38 20.33 -23.29
C THR A 455 -18.99 20.67 -23.83
N LEU A 456 -18.59 19.99 -24.90
CA LEU A 456 -17.26 20.03 -25.47
C LEU A 456 -17.30 20.80 -26.79
N THR A 457 -16.61 21.95 -26.86
CA THR A 457 -16.53 22.77 -28.07
C THR A 457 -15.15 22.66 -28.69
N ALA A 458 -15.05 22.02 -29.84
CA ALA A 458 -13.82 21.98 -30.62
C ALA A 458 -13.61 23.32 -31.32
N GLY A 459 -12.40 23.88 -31.21
CA GLY A 459 -12.03 25.13 -31.90
C GLY A 459 -11.50 24.92 -33.31
N ALA A 460 -11.21 23.68 -33.71
CA ALA A 460 -10.73 23.32 -35.04
C ALA A 460 -11.31 21.98 -35.52
N THR A 461 -11.25 21.72 -36.83
CA THR A 461 -11.49 20.39 -37.40
C THR A 461 -10.41 19.41 -36.92
N ASN A 462 -10.76 18.13 -36.82
CA ASN A 462 -9.88 17.06 -36.34
C ASN A 462 -9.27 17.31 -34.94
N SER A 463 -10.00 18.00 -34.07
CA SER A 463 -9.57 18.19 -32.68
C SER A 463 -9.72 16.90 -31.88
N ALA A 464 -8.83 16.66 -30.93
CA ALA A 464 -8.85 15.48 -30.06
C ALA A 464 -8.53 15.89 -28.61
N MET A 465 -9.23 15.29 -27.65
CA MET A 465 -8.92 15.39 -26.23
C MET A 465 -9.09 14.04 -25.55
N TYR A 466 -8.52 13.89 -24.37
CA TYR A 466 -8.61 12.71 -23.54
C TYR A 466 -9.26 13.08 -22.21
N VAL A 467 -10.08 12.19 -21.66
CA VAL A 467 -10.77 12.32 -20.37
C VAL A 467 -10.50 11.06 -19.57
N ASP A 468 -10.10 11.22 -18.32
CA ASP A 468 -9.75 10.13 -17.41
C ASP A 468 -10.07 10.50 -15.95
N TRP A 469 -9.97 9.52 -15.05
CA TRP A 469 -10.13 9.64 -13.59
C TRP A 469 -11.32 10.50 -13.16
N VAL A 470 -12.49 10.13 -13.68
CA VAL A 470 -13.74 10.89 -13.52
C VAL A 470 -14.44 10.52 -12.21
N ALA A 471 -14.93 11.52 -11.45
CA ALA A 471 -15.59 11.27 -10.18
C ALA A 471 -16.79 12.22 -9.95
N LEU A 472 -17.78 11.74 -9.18
CA LEU A 472 -18.91 12.50 -8.67
C LEU A 472 -19.11 12.11 -7.21
N TRP A 473 -18.89 13.02 -6.27
CA TRP A 473 -18.99 12.73 -4.84
C TRP A 473 -19.65 13.89 -4.10
N GLN A 474 -20.17 13.61 -2.90
CA GLN A 474 -20.74 14.64 -2.05
C GLN A 474 -19.64 15.60 -1.57
N THR A 475 -19.84 16.90 -1.73
CA THR A 475 -18.93 17.92 -1.21
C THR A 475 -19.05 17.96 0.31
N LEU A 476 -17.98 17.61 1.01
CA LEU A 476 -17.85 17.69 2.47
C LEU A 476 -16.74 18.69 2.85
N PRO A 477 -16.67 19.15 4.12
CA PRO A 477 -15.54 19.95 4.58
C PRO A 477 -14.20 19.25 4.31
N LEU A 478 -13.29 19.97 3.65
CA LEU A 478 -11.93 19.49 3.31
C LEU A 478 -11.13 19.09 4.56
N THR A 479 -11.46 19.70 5.69
CA THR A 479 -10.94 19.40 7.01
C THR A 479 -12.12 19.26 7.96
N ALA A 480 -12.18 18.16 8.71
CA ALA A 480 -13.08 17.99 9.83
C ALA A 480 -12.26 17.57 11.05
N VAL A 481 -12.63 18.05 12.23
CA VAL A 481 -11.91 17.76 13.46
C VAL A 481 -12.90 17.45 14.57
N ALA A 482 -12.61 16.42 15.37
CA ALA A 482 -13.45 16.02 16.50
C ALA A 482 -12.58 15.56 17.67
N ALA A 483 -12.93 15.99 18.89
CA ALA A 483 -12.34 15.44 20.10
C ALA A 483 -12.95 14.07 20.41
N VAL A 484 -12.11 13.14 20.87
CA VAL A 484 -12.50 11.81 21.35
C VAL A 484 -12.08 11.72 22.82
N ASP A 485 -12.98 12.16 23.70
CA ASP A 485 -12.70 12.31 25.13
C ASP A 485 -12.37 10.96 25.80
N GLU A 486 -12.92 9.84 25.30
CA GLU A 486 -12.69 8.50 25.85
C GLU A 486 -11.23 8.06 25.75
N THR A 487 -10.49 8.56 24.74
CA THR A 487 -9.08 8.24 24.52
C THR A 487 -8.16 9.44 24.68
N ALA A 488 -8.73 10.59 25.08
CA ALA A 488 -8.07 11.88 25.11
C ALA A 488 -7.30 12.16 23.81
N SER A 489 -7.95 11.98 22.66
CA SER A 489 -7.34 12.20 21.35
C SER A 489 -8.19 13.12 20.49
N ILE A 490 -7.64 13.54 19.37
CA ILE A 490 -8.39 14.23 18.31
C ILE A 490 -8.34 13.41 17.05
N THR A 491 -9.49 13.24 16.40
CA THR A 491 -9.58 12.74 15.03
C THR A 491 -9.62 13.92 14.07
N LEU A 492 -8.60 14.04 13.22
CA LEU A 492 -8.54 14.96 12.10
C LEU A 492 -8.81 14.20 10.81
N THR A 493 -9.89 14.54 10.11
CA THR A 493 -10.19 14.02 8.77
C THR A 493 -9.84 15.02 7.70
N LEU A 494 -8.96 14.63 6.79
CA LEU A 494 -8.52 15.41 5.63
C LEU A 494 -9.07 14.75 4.36
N ARG A 495 -9.77 15.53 3.53
CA ARG A 495 -10.43 15.04 2.30
C ARG A 495 -9.87 15.72 1.07
N GLU A 496 -10.02 15.08 -0.08
CA GLU A 496 -9.58 15.61 -1.39
C GLU A 496 -8.11 16.04 -1.33
N LEU A 497 -7.26 15.19 -0.74
CA LEU A 497 -5.83 15.38 -0.71
C LEU A 497 -5.22 15.04 -2.09
N PRO A 498 -4.25 15.83 -2.59
CA PRO A 498 -3.58 15.55 -3.84
C PRO A 498 -2.55 14.42 -3.68
N VAL A 499 -2.91 13.20 -4.10
CA VAL A 499 -2.01 12.03 -4.08
C VAL A 499 -0.75 12.31 -4.90
N GLY A 500 0.40 11.87 -4.38
CA GLY A 500 1.73 12.12 -4.98
C GLY A 500 2.41 13.41 -4.53
N GLN A 501 1.73 14.27 -3.76
CA GLN A 501 2.36 15.35 -3.01
C GLN A 501 2.82 14.87 -1.63
N SER A 502 3.53 15.73 -0.91
CA SER A 502 3.89 15.51 0.49
C SER A 502 3.01 16.33 1.43
N ILE A 503 2.81 15.85 2.66
CA ILE A 503 2.01 16.52 3.69
C ILE A 503 2.83 16.75 4.97
N SER A 504 2.71 17.94 5.55
CA SER A 504 3.08 18.18 6.94
C SER A 504 1.84 18.60 7.73
N VAL A 505 1.66 18.04 8.93
CA VAL A 505 0.50 18.36 9.78
C VAL A 505 0.99 18.89 11.11
N TYR A 506 0.52 20.08 11.49
CA TYR A 506 0.86 20.74 12.74
C TYR A 506 -0.38 20.94 13.60
N ARG A 507 -0.29 20.61 14.89
CA ARG A 507 -1.16 21.21 15.91
C ARG A 507 -0.66 22.63 16.19
N VAL A 508 -1.59 23.58 16.29
CA VAL A 508 -1.31 24.98 16.60
C VAL A 508 -2.06 25.37 17.86
N GLY A 509 -1.31 25.67 18.92
CA GLY A 509 -1.86 26.14 20.19
C GLY A 509 -2.35 27.59 20.11
N VAL A 510 -3.04 28.04 21.16
CA VAL A 510 -3.48 29.44 21.31
C VAL A 510 -2.32 30.46 21.30
N ASP A 511 -1.12 30.00 21.63
CA ASP A 511 0.13 30.77 21.59
C ASP A 511 0.75 30.85 20.18
N GLY A 512 0.16 30.16 19.20
CA GLY A 512 0.65 30.07 17.83
C GLY A 512 1.82 29.12 17.63
N VAL A 513 2.26 28.40 18.67
CA VAL A 513 3.32 27.40 18.56
C VAL A 513 2.84 26.24 17.72
N ARG A 514 3.69 25.78 16.80
CA ARG A 514 3.41 24.66 15.90
C ARG A 514 4.19 23.44 16.35
N THR A 515 3.48 22.35 16.57
CA THR A 515 4.07 21.05 16.88
C THR A 515 3.60 20.04 15.84
N LEU A 516 4.51 19.25 15.30
CA LEU A 516 4.16 18.21 14.33
C LEU A 516 3.28 17.14 14.97
N VAL A 517 2.33 16.64 14.19
CA VAL A 517 1.44 15.54 14.58
C VAL A 517 2.08 14.22 14.18
N ARG A 518 1.90 13.18 15.00
CA ARG A 518 2.39 11.83 14.71
C ARG A 518 1.50 11.12 13.70
N GLY A 519 2.12 10.41 12.78
CA GLY A 519 1.52 9.51 11.80
C GLY A 519 2.11 8.10 11.87
N PRO A 520 1.80 7.24 10.89
CA PRO A 520 2.19 5.82 10.93
C PRO A 520 3.71 5.55 10.88
N SER A 521 4.48 6.44 10.25
CA SER A 521 5.93 6.31 10.02
C SER A 521 6.80 7.16 10.98
N GLY A 522 6.19 8.01 11.80
CA GLY A 522 6.88 9.01 12.62
C GLY A 522 6.06 10.28 12.72
N LEU A 523 6.72 11.44 12.82
CA LEU A 523 6.03 12.72 12.68
C LEU A 523 5.61 12.95 11.22
N LEU A 524 4.41 13.50 11.00
CA LEU A 524 3.91 13.90 9.68
C LEU A 524 4.63 15.16 9.20
N ASP A 525 5.87 14.99 8.73
CA ASP A 525 6.67 16.04 8.11
C ASP A 525 7.09 15.64 6.70
N LYS A 526 6.43 16.26 5.71
CA LYS A 526 6.61 15.99 4.28
C LYS A 526 6.44 14.51 3.90
N GLU A 527 5.60 13.80 4.63
CA GLU A 527 5.26 12.42 4.34
C GLU A 527 4.46 12.33 3.03
N PRO A 528 4.66 11.28 2.21
CA PRO A 528 3.95 11.13 0.95
C PRO A 528 2.45 10.90 1.17
N ILE A 529 1.63 11.61 0.41
CA ILE A 529 0.17 11.42 0.37
C ILE A 529 -0.14 10.23 -0.53
N THR A 530 -0.59 9.13 0.08
CA THR A 530 -0.94 7.88 -0.61
C THR A 530 -2.44 7.69 -0.82
N SER A 531 -3.27 8.54 -0.20
CA SER A 531 -4.72 8.50 -0.27
C SER A 531 -5.29 9.93 -0.30
N ASP A 532 -6.38 10.14 -1.01
CA ASP A 532 -7.10 11.41 -1.05
C ASP A 532 -7.90 11.68 0.24
N LEU A 533 -8.17 10.63 1.02
CA LEU A 533 -8.73 10.66 2.36
C LEU A 533 -7.68 10.21 3.36
N MET A 534 -7.37 11.07 4.32
CA MET A 534 -6.49 10.75 5.45
C MET A 534 -7.22 11.01 6.75
N ILE A 535 -7.24 10.00 7.63
CA ILE A 535 -7.71 10.14 9.01
C ILE A 535 -6.49 10.08 9.90
N VAL A 536 -6.27 11.14 10.67
CA VAL A 536 -5.15 11.28 11.61
C VAL A 536 -5.72 11.28 13.02
N GLU A 537 -5.15 10.44 13.87
CA GLU A 537 -5.49 10.37 15.30
C GLU A 537 -4.34 10.97 16.11
N ASP A 538 -4.57 12.14 16.71
CA ASP A 538 -3.59 12.84 17.54
C ASP A 538 -3.83 12.54 19.02
N TYR A 539 -3.10 11.55 19.54
CA TYR A 539 -3.11 11.18 20.96
C TYR A 539 -2.26 12.11 21.84
N GLU A 540 -1.53 13.06 21.24
CA GLU A 540 -0.60 13.95 21.92
C GLU A 540 -1.14 15.39 22.01
N ALA A 541 -2.41 15.59 21.64
CA ALA A 541 -3.11 16.86 21.78
C ALA A 541 -3.31 17.21 23.27
N PRO A 542 -3.02 18.44 23.70
CA PRO A 542 -3.13 18.86 25.10
C PRO A 542 -4.58 18.86 25.60
N LEU A 543 -4.75 18.50 26.88
CA LEU A 543 -6.05 18.50 27.55
C LEU A 543 -6.50 19.93 27.89
N GLY A 544 -7.79 20.22 27.71
CA GLY A 544 -8.41 21.49 28.12
C GLY A 544 -7.90 22.75 27.40
N ALA A 545 -7.00 22.61 26.42
CA ALA A 545 -6.49 23.71 25.61
C ALA A 545 -7.14 23.69 24.22
N ALA A 546 -7.61 24.86 23.78
CA ALA A 546 -8.10 25.03 22.42
C ALA A 546 -6.94 25.00 21.43
N LEU A 547 -7.11 24.25 20.34
CA LEU A 547 -6.13 24.17 19.26
C LEU A 547 -6.83 24.01 17.92
N TYR A 548 -6.09 24.27 16.84
CA TYR A 548 -6.50 23.92 15.48
C TYR A 548 -5.33 23.28 14.74
N TYR A 549 -5.61 22.61 13.63
CA TYR A 549 -4.59 21.99 12.80
C TYR A 549 -4.26 22.86 11.59
N ARG A 550 -2.98 23.03 11.32
CA ARG A 550 -2.46 23.60 10.08
C ARG A 550 -1.89 22.46 9.24
N ILE A 551 -2.40 22.33 8.02
CA ILE A 551 -1.98 21.32 7.06
C ILE A 551 -1.21 22.02 5.96
N GLU A 552 -0.01 21.54 5.68
CA GLU A 552 0.84 22.02 4.59
C GLU A 552 0.96 20.93 3.53
N LEU A 553 0.58 21.25 2.30
CA LEU A 553 0.65 20.35 1.15
C LEU A 553 1.75 20.84 0.22
N TRP A 554 2.70 19.96 -0.08
CA TRP A 554 3.93 20.24 -0.79
C TRP A 554 3.90 19.54 -2.15
N PRO A 555 3.68 20.28 -3.25
CA PRO A 555 3.88 19.75 -4.59
C PRO A 555 5.32 19.27 -4.77
N ASP A 556 5.53 18.25 -5.59
CA ASP A 556 6.88 17.72 -5.84
C ASP A 556 7.81 18.82 -6.39
N GLY A 557 9.03 18.88 -5.84
CA GLY A 557 10.01 19.91 -6.13
C GLY A 557 9.68 21.33 -5.65
N ALA A 558 8.53 21.57 -5.00
CA ALA A 558 8.15 22.90 -4.54
C ALA A 558 8.85 23.31 -3.22
N THR A 559 9.21 24.58 -3.13
CA THR A 559 9.81 25.18 -1.92
C THR A 559 8.79 25.86 -1.02
N THR A 560 7.53 25.99 -1.45
CA THR A 560 6.44 26.63 -0.70
C THR A 560 5.20 25.74 -0.71
N PRO A 561 4.55 25.50 0.45
CA PRO A 561 3.36 24.68 0.52
C PRO A 561 2.09 25.48 0.21
N SER A 562 1.05 24.78 -0.23
CA SER A 562 -0.32 25.26 -0.05
C SER A 562 -0.82 24.88 1.34
N THR A 563 -1.73 25.66 1.93
CA THR A 563 -2.15 25.47 3.33
C THR A 563 -3.65 25.29 3.50
N ARG A 564 -4.05 24.39 4.41
CA ARG A 564 -5.41 24.27 4.93
C ARG A 564 -5.40 24.41 6.46
N THR A 565 -6.52 24.80 7.05
CA THR A 565 -6.69 24.88 8.49
C THR A 565 -8.01 24.24 8.91
N SER A 566 -8.00 23.50 10.01
CA SER A 566 -9.23 22.97 10.62
C SER A 566 -9.96 24.03 11.43
N ASP A 567 -11.19 23.70 11.84
CA ASP A 567 -11.85 24.39 12.95
C ASP A 567 -11.07 24.22 14.27
N THR A 568 -11.39 25.04 15.27
CA THR A 568 -10.84 24.91 16.61
C THR A 568 -11.53 23.77 17.36
N VAL A 569 -10.76 22.99 18.10
CA VAL A 569 -11.21 21.85 18.91
C VAL A 569 -10.56 21.89 20.29
N THR A 570 -11.19 21.27 21.28
CA THR A 570 -10.67 21.15 22.64
C THR A 570 -11.04 19.79 23.19
N ILE A 571 -10.07 19.06 23.76
CA ILE A 571 -10.34 17.83 24.51
C ILE A 571 -10.76 18.22 25.93
N THR A 572 -11.76 17.55 26.48
CA THR A 572 -12.20 17.80 27.85
C THR A 572 -11.04 17.52 28.83
N ALA A 573 -10.74 18.50 29.72
CA ALA A 573 -9.68 18.38 30.72
C ALA A 573 -9.84 17.18 31.67
N GLY A 574 -11.09 16.76 31.92
CA GLY A 574 -11.41 15.70 32.87
C GLY A 574 -11.28 16.14 34.34
N ASP A 575 -11.22 15.15 35.23
CA ASP A 575 -10.99 15.35 36.66
C ASP A 575 -9.49 15.64 36.90
N PRO A 576 -9.14 16.75 37.59
CA PRO A 576 -7.76 17.11 37.90
C PRO A 576 -6.95 16.08 38.69
N ASN A 577 -7.58 15.10 39.33
CA ASN A 577 -6.88 14.02 40.04
C ASN A 577 -6.46 12.88 39.11
N TRP A 578 -6.93 12.87 37.85
CA TRP A 578 -6.58 11.85 36.88
C TRP A 578 -5.56 12.38 35.88
N ALA A 579 -4.63 11.52 35.48
CA ALA A 579 -3.70 11.81 34.40
C ALA A 579 -3.64 10.63 33.43
N TRP A 580 -3.29 10.93 32.19
CA TRP A 580 -3.01 9.92 31.18
C TRP A 580 -1.53 9.57 31.17
N LEU A 581 -1.25 8.28 31.11
CA LEU A 581 0.04 7.76 30.65
C LEU A 581 -0.21 7.10 29.31
N LYS A 582 0.45 7.63 28.27
CA LYS A 582 0.23 7.23 26.89
C LYS A 582 1.52 6.70 26.28
N ASP A 583 1.43 5.67 25.46
CA ASP A 583 2.54 5.26 24.58
C ASP A 583 2.30 5.92 23.22
N PRO A 584 3.09 6.94 22.83
CA PRO A 584 2.92 7.62 21.54
C PRO A 584 3.07 6.68 20.35
N GLY A 585 3.80 5.58 20.49
CA GLY A 585 3.98 4.57 19.44
C GLY A 585 2.97 3.42 19.49
N ALA A 586 2.19 3.28 20.56
CA ALA A 586 1.20 2.22 20.71
C ALA A 586 -0.05 2.72 21.47
N PRO A 587 -0.89 3.57 20.84
CA PRO A 587 -2.02 4.22 21.52
C PRO A 587 -3.04 3.26 22.15
N GLN A 588 -3.12 2.02 21.67
CA GLN A 588 -3.94 0.97 22.28
C GLN A 588 -3.59 0.71 23.76
N ARG A 589 -2.34 1.03 24.16
CA ARG A 589 -1.82 0.90 25.52
C ARG A 589 -2.15 2.09 26.42
N ASN A 590 -2.68 3.19 25.87
CA ASN A 590 -2.97 4.39 26.64
C ASN A 590 -3.92 4.09 27.79
N ARG A 591 -3.60 4.58 28.99
CA ARG A 591 -4.39 4.39 30.20
C ARG A 591 -4.47 5.66 31.02
N ARG A 592 -5.60 5.83 31.70
CA ARG A 592 -5.85 6.91 32.64
C ARG A 592 -5.74 6.36 34.06
N PHE A 593 -4.99 7.04 34.92
CA PHE A 593 -4.77 6.63 36.31
C PHE A 593 -5.08 7.75 37.29
N LEU A 594 -5.51 7.36 38.48
CA LEU A 594 -5.72 8.28 39.60
C LEU A 594 -4.38 8.62 40.23
N ILE A 595 -4.02 9.89 40.25
CA ILE A 595 -2.77 10.39 40.81
C ILE A 595 -2.91 10.54 42.32
N SER A 596 -2.06 9.83 43.06
CA SER A 596 -1.96 9.94 44.52
C SER A 596 -1.08 11.11 44.93
N ARG A 597 0.06 11.26 44.25
CA ARG A 597 1.01 12.34 44.48
C ARG A 597 1.73 12.67 43.17
N PRO A 598 1.73 13.94 42.72
CA PRO A 598 2.50 14.35 41.55
C PRO A 598 4.01 14.26 41.82
N PRO A 599 4.85 14.19 40.78
CA PRO A 599 6.30 14.11 40.97
C PRO A 599 6.88 15.37 41.61
N GLU A 600 7.78 15.18 42.57
CA GLU A 600 8.63 16.24 43.09
C GLU A 600 9.84 16.41 42.18
N TRP A 601 9.70 17.27 41.16
CA TRP A 601 10.71 17.41 40.12
C TRP A 601 12.03 17.97 40.61
N GLN A 602 13.11 17.26 40.29
CA GLN A 602 14.50 17.69 40.46
C GLN A 602 15.16 17.88 39.09
N ARG A 603 16.13 18.79 39.00
CA ARG A 603 16.96 18.94 37.80
C ARG A 603 18.40 18.55 38.15
N PRO A 604 18.81 17.31 37.86
CA PRO A 604 20.17 16.87 38.14
C PRO A 604 21.16 17.77 37.39
N ILE A 605 22.35 17.92 37.95
CA ILE A 605 23.43 18.68 37.34
C ILE A 605 24.75 17.98 37.64
N GLU A 606 25.52 17.72 36.60
CA GLU A 606 26.89 17.27 36.78
C GLU A 606 27.72 18.43 37.33
N GLN A 607 28.11 18.33 38.61
CA GLN A 607 28.80 19.41 39.30
C GLN A 607 29.98 18.88 40.10
N SER A 608 31.15 19.51 39.89
CA SER A 608 32.35 19.30 40.68
C SER A 608 32.65 20.55 41.52
N VAL A 609 32.86 20.35 42.83
CA VAL A 609 33.12 21.43 43.78
C VAL A 609 34.57 21.38 44.25
N TYR A 610 35.38 22.34 43.78
CA TYR A 610 36.80 22.47 44.15
C TYR A 610 36.95 23.46 45.31
N ARG A 611 37.35 22.95 46.47
CA ARG A 611 37.71 23.79 47.63
C ARG A 611 39.20 24.11 47.57
N VAL A 612 39.54 25.17 46.85
CA VAL A 612 40.93 25.62 46.66
C VAL A 612 41.48 26.22 47.95
N LYS A 613 42.62 25.71 48.43
CA LYS A 613 43.32 26.22 49.62
C LYS A 613 43.63 27.71 49.46
N GLY A 614 43.22 28.53 50.44
CA GLY A 614 43.38 29.98 50.42
C GLY A 614 42.17 30.76 49.88
N ARG A 615 41.14 30.08 49.36
CA ARG A 615 39.84 30.71 49.05
C ARG A 615 38.82 30.44 50.16
N ARG A 616 38.02 31.46 50.49
CA ARG A 616 36.86 31.35 51.39
C ARG A 616 35.70 30.59 50.73
N ASN A 617 35.48 30.81 49.43
CA ASN A 617 34.38 30.21 48.66
C ASN A 617 34.91 29.14 47.71
N ALA A 618 34.17 28.03 47.57
CA ALA A 618 34.52 26.97 46.62
C ALA A 618 34.40 27.46 45.17
N VAL A 619 35.22 26.89 44.27
CA VAL A 619 35.04 27.02 42.82
C VAL A 619 34.15 25.86 42.40
N VAL A 620 33.00 26.18 41.82
CA VAL A 620 32.04 25.20 41.33
C VAL A 620 32.15 25.15 39.81
N LEU A 621 32.47 23.98 39.25
CA LEU A 621 32.31 23.70 37.83
C LEU A 621 31.01 22.91 37.67
N SER A 622 30.05 23.47 36.96
CA SER A 622 28.75 22.85 36.71
C SER A 622 28.50 22.74 35.22
N GLY A 623 27.99 21.58 34.78
CA GLY A 623 27.45 21.38 33.44
C GLY A 623 26.09 22.06 33.25
N VAL A 624 25.40 21.69 32.18
CA VAL A 624 24.00 22.07 31.95
C VAL A 624 23.11 21.20 32.83
N ARG A 625 22.04 21.76 33.38
CA ARG A 625 21.04 20.97 34.13
C ARG A 625 20.37 19.96 33.18
N GLY A 626 20.22 18.72 33.62
CA GLY A 626 19.47 17.69 32.91
C GLY A 626 17.96 17.94 32.91
N GLY A 627 17.22 17.04 32.27
CA GLY A 627 15.76 17.00 32.28
C GLY A 627 15.20 16.80 33.70
N LEU A 628 13.89 16.97 33.86
CA LEU A 628 13.23 16.76 35.14
C LEU A 628 13.26 15.28 35.55
N GLU A 629 13.63 14.99 36.80
CA GLU A 629 13.57 13.65 37.40
C GLU A 629 12.70 13.67 38.65
N GLY A 630 11.83 12.67 38.85
CA GLY A 630 10.95 12.61 40.02
C GLY A 630 10.03 11.38 40.04
N ASP A 631 9.42 11.12 41.19
CA ASP A 631 8.57 9.94 41.39
C ASP A 631 7.08 10.28 41.25
N LEU A 632 6.42 9.74 40.22
CA LEU A 632 4.96 9.79 40.11
C LEU A 632 4.34 8.70 40.99
N ALA A 633 3.45 9.08 41.91
CA ALA A 633 2.67 8.11 42.67
C ALA A 633 1.23 8.05 42.17
N LEU A 634 0.75 6.84 41.85
CA LEU A 634 -0.60 6.61 41.34
C LEU A 634 -1.27 5.42 42.01
N TRP A 635 -2.59 5.31 41.80
CA TRP A 635 -3.40 4.21 42.31
C TRP A 635 -4.06 3.43 41.17
N THR A 636 -4.14 2.11 41.37
CA THR A 636 -5.04 1.22 40.60
C THR A 636 -5.96 0.51 41.60
N GLN A 637 -7.25 0.44 41.30
CA GLN A 637 -8.26 -0.19 42.15
C GLN A 637 -8.65 -1.58 41.66
N THR A 638 -8.75 -1.78 40.34
CA THR A 638 -9.19 -3.05 39.75
C THR A 638 -8.01 -3.88 39.23
N ASP A 639 -8.20 -5.19 39.11
CA ASP A 639 -7.20 -6.07 38.45
C ASP A 639 -6.98 -5.70 36.98
N GLU A 640 -7.99 -5.14 36.32
CA GLU A 640 -7.88 -4.65 34.94
C GLU A 640 -7.00 -3.41 34.84
N GLU A 641 -7.18 -2.42 35.72
CA GLU A 641 -6.30 -1.25 35.79
C GLU A 641 -4.86 -1.65 36.11
N ARG A 642 -4.69 -2.61 37.03
CA ARG A 642 -3.40 -3.16 37.42
C ARG A 642 -2.70 -3.86 36.25
N ALA A 643 -3.40 -4.75 35.56
CA ALA A 643 -2.88 -5.43 34.38
C ALA A 643 -2.62 -4.46 33.22
N GLY A 644 -3.46 -3.43 33.08
CA GLY A 644 -3.30 -2.38 32.09
C GLY A 644 -2.04 -1.55 32.30
N LEU A 645 -1.69 -1.23 33.55
CA LEU A 645 -0.43 -0.54 33.85
C LEU A 645 0.79 -1.41 33.56
N HIS A 646 0.78 -2.69 33.96
CA HIS A 646 1.84 -3.63 33.58
C HIS A 646 2.01 -3.69 32.06
N TRP A 647 0.91 -3.85 31.32
CA TRP A 647 0.94 -3.91 29.85
C TRP A 647 1.49 -2.62 29.20
N LEU A 648 1.20 -1.45 29.77
CA LEU A 648 1.78 -0.18 29.32
C LEU A 648 3.30 -0.14 29.57
N LEU A 649 3.75 -0.54 30.77
CA LEU A 649 5.14 -0.48 31.20
C LEU A 649 6.04 -1.55 30.55
N ASP A 650 5.49 -2.72 30.21
CA ASP A 650 6.20 -3.83 29.55
C ASP A 650 6.80 -3.44 28.19
N SER A 651 6.35 -2.33 27.59
CA SER A 651 6.94 -1.78 26.37
C SER A 651 8.38 -1.31 26.56
N GLY A 652 8.71 -0.76 27.74
CA GLY A 652 9.95 -0.01 27.96
C GLY A 652 10.07 1.27 27.11
N ASN A 653 8.99 1.70 26.44
CA ASN A 653 9.00 2.86 25.55
C ASN A 653 9.00 4.19 26.32
N VAL A 654 9.33 5.27 25.60
CA VAL A 654 9.07 6.63 26.07
C VAL A 654 7.55 6.84 26.12
N LEU A 655 7.02 7.26 27.26
CA LEU A 655 5.61 7.54 27.48
C LEU A 655 5.36 9.04 27.46
N LEU A 656 4.15 9.46 27.10
CA LEU A 656 3.65 10.81 27.33
C LEU A 656 2.87 10.82 28.65
N TRP A 657 3.35 11.58 29.63
CA TRP A 657 2.55 11.94 30.79
C TRP A 657 1.78 13.21 30.49
N GLN A 658 0.46 13.08 30.49
CA GLN A 658 -0.46 14.16 30.17
C GLN A 658 -1.39 14.40 31.35
N ALA A 659 -1.23 15.57 31.96
CA ALA A 659 -1.96 15.96 33.16
C ALA A 659 -3.10 16.92 32.82
N ALA A 660 -4.19 16.84 33.57
CA ALA A 660 -5.24 17.85 33.47
C ALA A 660 -4.69 19.24 33.83
N PRO A 661 -5.10 20.31 33.12
CA PRO A 661 -4.74 21.67 33.46
C PRO A 661 -5.01 21.99 34.94
N GLY A 662 -4.05 22.63 35.61
CA GLY A 662 -4.14 23.01 37.02
C GLY A 662 -3.27 22.20 37.98
N MET A 663 -2.71 21.05 37.55
CA MET A 663 -1.71 20.30 38.34
C MET A 663 -0.35 21.00 38.48
N GLY A 664 -0.15 22.13 37.78
CA GLY A 664 1.10 22.89 37.81
C GLY A 664 2.24 22.27 37.01
N VAL A 665 1.93 21.26 36.19
CA VAL A 665 2.91 20.58 35.34
C VAL A 665 2.38 20.50 33.90
N ALA A 666 3.27 20.76 32.93
CA ALA A 666 2.96 20.63 31.51
C ALA A 666 3.07 19.17 31.06
N ASP A 667 2.39 18.83 29.97
CA ASP A 667 2.55 17.54 29.30
C ASP A 667 4.03 17.33 28.92
N MET A 668 4.57 16.14 29.20
CA MET A 668 5.98 15.83 28.97
C MET A 668 6.20 14.37 28.61
N TYR A 669 7.24 14.12 27.82
CA TYR A 669 7.70 12.77 27.51
C TYR A 669 8.61 12.27 28.62
N VAL A 670 8.39 11.04 29.07
CA VAL A 670 9.08 10.45 30.21
C VAL A 670 9.47 9.00 29.92
N THR A 671 10.63 8.60 30.40
CA THR A 671 10.97 7.18 30.58
C THR A 671 10.65 6.76 32.00
N VAL A 672 10.05 5.58 32.15
CA VAL A 672 9.76 5.01 33.47
C VAL A 672 10.85 4.01 33.83
N ALA A 673 11.50 4.20 34.97
CA ALA A 673 12.48 3.26 35.50
C ALA A 673 11.79 2.09 36.22
N GLN A 674 12.45 1.49 37.22
CA GLN A 674 11.89 0.38 37.99
C GLN A 674 10.64 0.82 38.78
N ALA A 675 9.46 0.47 38.28
CA ALA A 675 8.19 0.69 38.95
C ALA A 675 8.05 -0.17 40.22
N THR A 676 7.52 0.41 41.30
CA THR A 676 7.23 -0.30 42.54
C THR A 676 5.72 -0.45 42.74
N GLU A 677 5.24 -1.69 42.88
CA GLU A 677 3.85 -2.02 43.24
C GLU A 677 3.78 -2.33 44.74
N ALA A 678 2.92 -1.61 45.47
CA ALA A 678 2.66 -1.80 46.90
C ALA A 678 1.15 -1.88 47.18
N ARG A 679 0.78 -2.42 48.35
CA ARG A 679 -0.60 -2.37 48.87
C ARG A 679 -0.77 -1.10 49.70
N VAL A 680 -1.95 -0.46 49.61
CA VAL A 680 -2.26 0.72 50.44
C VAL A 680 -2.51 0.34 51.91
N GLY A 681 -2.93 -0.90 52.18
CA GLY A 681 -3.23 -1.43 53.51
C GLY A 681 -2.62 -2.80 53.81
N GLY A 682 -2.80 -3.29 55.04
CA GLY A 682 -2.18 -4.53 55.55
C GLY A 682 -2.93 -5.83 55.28
N THR A 683 -4.16 -5.79 54.73
CA THR A 683 -4.93 -7.00 54.46
C THR A 683 -4.72 -7.51 53.03
N ALA A 684 -4.75 -8.83 52.85
CA ALA A 684 -4.59 -9.45 51.53
C ALA A 684 -5.76 -9.15 50.57
N MET A 685 -6.90 -8.69 51.10
CA MET A 685 -8.12 -8.39 50.34
C MET A 685 -8.23 -6.92 49.91
N GLU A 686 -7.28 -6.06 50.30
CA GLU A 686 -7.27 -4.65 49.88
C GLU A 686 -7.22 -4.56 48.33
N PRO A 687 -8.24 -4.00 47.65
CA PRO A 687 -8.23 -3.88 46.19
C PRO A 687 -7.21 -2.84 45.69
N TRP A 688 -6.97 -1.77 46.45
CA TRP A 688 -6.10 -0.68 45.99
C TRP A 688 -4.61 -1.08 45.96
N ARG A 689 -3.92 -0.72 44.89
CA ARG A 689 -2.46 -0.77 44.77
C ARG A 689 -1.90 0.63 44.62
N ALA A 690 -0.84 0.90 45.39
CA ALA A 690 -0.02 2.09 45.26
C ALA A 690 1.17 1.80 44.37
N TRP A 691 1.37 2.66 43.38
CA TRP A 691 2.45 2.59 42.43
C TRP A 691 3.37 3.76 42.63
N THR A 692 4.67 3.53 42.56
CA THR A 692 5.68 4.58 42.44
C THR A 692 6.44 4.37 41.14
N LEU A 693 6.34 5.34 40.24
CA LEU A 693 6.96 5.33 38.92
C LEU A 693 8.07 6.41 38.90
N PRO A 694 9.36 6.02 38.96
CA PRO A 694 10.43 6.99 38.78
C PRO A 694 10.46 7.43 37.33
N LEU A 695 10.25 8.73 37.11
CA LEU A 695 10.17 9.36 35.79
C LEU A 695 11.44 10.18 35.52
N THR A 696 11.95 10.06 34.30
CA THR A 696 12.96 10.97 33.74
C THR A 696 12.39 11.60 32.48
N GLU A 697 12.34 12.93 32.44
CA GLU A 697 11.93 13.69 31.25
C GLU A 697 12.90 13.42 30.09
N THR A 698 12.34 13.15 28.92
CA THR A 698 13.08 12.92 27.67
C THR A 698 12.53 13.79 26.55
N ASP A 699 13.29 13.91 25.47
CA ASP A 699 12.78 14.52 24.25
C ASP A 699 11.66 13.67 23.62
N MET A 700 10.83 14.32 22.82
CA MET A 700 9.81 13.65 22.01
C MET A 700 10.46 12.60 21.09
N PRO A 701 9.98 11.35 21.06
CA PRO A 701 10.51 10.34 20.16
C PRO A 701 10.07 10.64 18.72
N VAL A 702 10.94 11.24 17.90
CA VAL A 702 10.57 11.74 16.56
C VAL A 702 10.44 10.65 15.49
N THR A 703 11.15 9.53 15.64
CA THR A 703 11.16 8.41 14.67
C THR A 703 10.14 7.32 14.99
N THR A 704 9.40 7.46 16.10
CA THR A 704 8.39 6.48 16.51
C THR A 704 7.07 6.79 15.79
N GLY A 705 6.66 5.92 14.86
CA GLY A 705 5.34 6.01 14.24
C GLY A 705 4.23 5.43 15.12
N LEU A 706 2.98 5.79 14.82
CA LEU A 706 1.80 5.16 15.42
C LEU A 706 1.76 3.68 15.02
N GLY A 707 1.84 2.80 16.01
CA GLY A 707 1.79 1.36 15.85
C GLY A 707 0.45 0.92 15.27
N GLY A 708 0.50 0.45 14.02
CA GLY A 708 -0.61 -0.13 13.29
C GLY A 708 -0.09 -0.79 12.02
N SER A 709 -0.89 -1.66 11.41
CA SER A 709 -0.54 -2.27 10.13
C SER A 709 -0.77 -1.28 8.98
N ALA A 710 0.10 -0.28 8.82
CA ALA A 710 0.01 0.66 7.70
C ALA A 710 -0.02 -0.04 6.31
N GLY A 711 0.39 -1.31 6.22
CA GLY A 711 0.31 -2.13 5.00
C GLY A 711 -0.37 -3.50 5.12
N ARG A 712 -1.03 -3.84 6.25
CA ARG A 712 -1.75 -5.12 6.42
C ARG A 712 -3.21 -4.87 6.75
N THR A 713 -4.08 -5.45 5.95
CA THR A 713 -5.53 -5.42 6.09
C THR A 713 -6.04 -6.75 6.65
N TRP A 714 -7.27 -6.76 7.17
CA TRP A 714 -7.94 -8.02 7.52
C TRP A 714 -8.10 -8.95 6.32
N GLN A 715 -8.20 -8.38 5.11
CA GLN A 715 -8.21 -9.16 3.88
C GLN A 715 -6.88 -9.88 3.65
N ASP A 716 -5.74 -9.24 3.96
CA ASP A 716 -4.43 -9.90 3.86
C ASP A 716 -4.30 -11.07 4.84
N VAL A 717 -4.90 -10.94 6.04
CA VAL A 717 -4.97 -12.04 7.02
C VAL A 717 -5.83 -13.19 6.49
N LEU A 718 -7.00 -12.91 5.93
CA LEU A 718 -7.89 -13.92 5.36
C LEU A 718 -7.26 -14.63 4.15
N ALA A 719 -6.53 -13.89 3.30
CA ALA A 719 -5.84 -14.43 2.13
C ALA A 719 -4.54 -15.17 2.48
N GLU A 720 -4.04 -15.04 3.72
CA GLU A 720 -2.83 -15.74 4.19
C GLU A 720 -3.15 -17.01 4.97
N PHE A 721 -4.25 -17.01 5.74
CA PHE A 721 -4.58 -18.11 6.64
C PHE A 721 -5.94 -18.73 6.28
N ASP A 722 -5.89 -19.97 5.79
CA ASP A 722 -7.09 -20.77 5.51
C ASP A 722 -7.92 -21.07 6.77
N THR A 723 -7.30 -21.04 7.95
CA THR A 723 -7.96 -21.38 9.23
C THR A 723 -7.49 -20.51 10.39
N TRP A 724 -8.37 -20.29 11.36
CA TRP A 724 -8.04 -19.65 12.64
C TRP A 724 -6.93 -20.38 13.41
N ALA A 725 -6.84 -21.71 13.29
CA ALA A 725 -5.76 -22.48 13.90
C ALA A 725 -4.39 -22.11 13.30
N GLY A 726 -4.31 -21.88 11.98
CA GLY A 726 -3.11 -21.37 11.31
C GLY A 726 -2.71 -19.99 11.83
N LEU A 727 -3.68 -19.11 12.04
CA LEU A 727 -3.42 -17.78 12.61
C LEU A 727 -2.88 -17.87 14.05
N LEU A 728 -3.54 -18.63 14.92
CA LEU A 728 -3.17 -18.76 16.35
C LEU A 728 -1.84 -19.50 16.56
N THR A 729 -1.44 -20.34 15.62
CA THR A 729 -0.10 -20.97 15.63
C THR A 729 0.99 -20.04 15.12
N THR A 730 0.62 -18.98 14.40
CA THR A 730 1.56 -18.00 13.85
C THR A 730 1.71 -16.77 14.76
N TYR A 731 0.65 -16.33 15.45
CA TYR A 731 0.68 -15.14 16.32
C TYR A 731 0.26 -15.47 17.74
N ALA A 732 1.03 -14.99 18.72
CA ALA A 732 0.73 -15.15 20.14
C ALA A 732 -0.41 -14.23 20.65
N SER A 733 -0.65 -13.11 19.95
CA SER A 733 -1.61 -12.10 20.37
C SER A 733 -2.20 -11.34 19.17
N TRP A 734 -3.33 -10.68 19.38
CA TRP A 734 -3.93 -9.79 18.37
C TRP A 734 -3.07 -8.57 18.05
N GLU A 735 -2.27 -8.10 19.01
CA GLU A 735 -1.24 -7.10 18.75
C GLU A 735 -0.17 -7.66 17.81
N GLY A 736 0.19 -8.95 17.96
CA GLY A 736 1.06 -9.64 17.02
C GLY A 736 0.47 -9.72 15.61
N VAL A 737 -0.84 -10.00 15.49
CA VAL A 737 -1.54 -9.98 14.19
C VAL A 737 -1.50 -8.58 13.56
N LEU A 738 -1.85 -7.56 14.35
CA LEU A 738 -1.89 -6.16 13.93
C LEU A 738 -0.51 -5.63 13.52
N LEU A 739 0.56 -6.09 14.16
CA LEU A 739 1.93 -5.63 13.89
C LEU A 739 2.75 -6.61 13.03
N ASP A 740 2.13 -7.67 12.52
CA ASP A 740 2.76 -8.81 11.84
C ASP A 740 3.97 -9.42 12.59
N ARG A 741 3.88 -9.51 13.91
CA ARG A 741 4.91 -10.11 14.79
C ARG A 741 4.64 -11.60 14.98
N ARG A 742 5.19 -12.40 14.08
CA ARG A 742 5.05 -13.87 14.09
C ARG A 742 5.84 -14.50 15.26
N LEU A 743 5.37 -15.65 15.72
CA LEU A 743 6.12 -16.57 16.57
C LEU A 743 7.36 -17.04 15.78
N GLY A 744 8.54 -16.70 16.29
CA GLY A 744 9.84 -17.03 15.67
C GLY A 744 10.27 -18.47 15.84
#